data_AF-A0AAJ7JCV0-F1
#
_entry.id   AF-A0AAJ7JCV0-F1
#
_cell.length_a   1.000
_cell.length_b   1.000
_cell.length_c   1.000
_cell.angle_alpha   90.00
_cell.angle_beta   90.00
_cell.angle_gamma   90.00
#
_symmetry.space_group_name_H-M   'P 1'
#
loop_
_entity.id
_entity.type
_entity.pdbx_description
1 polymer ?
#
loop_
_entity_poly.entity_id
_entity_poly.type
_entity_poly.pdbx_seq_one_letter_code
_entity_poly.pdbx_strand_id
1 'polypeptide(L)'
;MACPETPVTMLTVRLLYVLALFGPYCQMAPAVAGATRGWHIGTGLKYKLTTTLLFSEAVPSRSSDDVGYRLTGELNVTAVWQRPDDIDSYLLRVEVIEEQRSALEASSLGTIKSASAFLKLIPLIKMSTAEDLLKILKSPRNRQIKSQLLDMYGAASSIASHQAAMKVLQQDEIGDDTERYLWALSLSPSPSAEVAKNILKRSEETHPNDKVSETITLTAAAMARHLESSVAIDKARVSLEIGLDSCTGEECKLKFLRGLRNLRSKAALPVLLKFAVGDNKALSVAAWKAIAVLPKDSVTDEVKKAARRVFYQLDVPKRDSSARTFALDIILEINPTKQDLKNLIKYLSSPDSAYEVKKYASQRLEQLSDTNPQFSDLLKQVLMENESMRRDINIYNAFIEKGLSTAFTRNFLKSIDSNGSLVTVQEIQSGLMKRGIVDVVFEVGDHEEALFSLGLFAGGLSSFVSSSQDEEDNADEEAATAGMEIDFLGVGIRPFVFFSGQGELMGHVWSGTASERTPAFQALAALHNHREYIPLSSGVIAEIDVQGATSFDLAGQIQLSLWSRNAQSLVDLKAGIVVQGGTKVKSDFVQSMAEFSMTLEPKLELATDVDFSGPVSLCMRLSQPENLIKYQVYKVERITGSRHKLRKTRRVRINSPGRCYLLNRKNNEMCSKVFS
;
A
#
# COMPACT_ATOMS: atom_id res chain seq x y z
N MET A 1 -3.12 -10.41 42.59
CA MET A 1 -1.96 -10.00 41.76
C MET A 1 -1.61 -11.18 40.87
N ALA A 2 -2.11 -11.15 39.65
CA ALA A 2 -1.82 -12.11 38.60
C ALA A 2 -1.89 -11.31 37.29
N CYS A 3 -0.79 -11.25 36.55
CA CYS A 3 -0.75 -10.68 35.21
C CYS A 3 -1.28 -11.74 34.23
N PRO A 4 -2.15 -11.39 33.26
CA PRO A 4 -2.61 -12.33 32.25
C PRO A 4 -1.60 -12.40 31.08
N GLU A 5 -1.33 -13.63 30.66
CA GLU A 5 -0.48 -14.01 29.52
C GLU A 5 -1.16 -13.65 28.19
N THR A 6 -0.37 -13.17 27.22
CA THR A 6 -0.78 -12.98 25.82
C THR A 6 -0.44 -14.22 24.97
N PRO A 7 -1.27 -14.58 23.96
CA PRO A 7 -1.16 -15.87 23.28
C PRO A 7 -0.27 -15.81 22.04
N VAL A 8 1.06 -15.82 22.22
CA VAL A 8 2.04 -15.96 21.11
C VAL A 8 2.44 -17.43 20.87
N THR A 9 1.95 -18.35 21.71
CA THR A 9 2.37 -19.75 21.76
C THR A 9 1.65 -20.68 20.78
N MET A 10 0.57 -20.25 20.11
CA MET A 10 -0.20 -21.17 19.26
C MET A 10 0.33 -21.32 17.82
N LEU A 11 0.95 -20.27 17.24
CA LEU A 11 1.49 -20.31 15.87
C LEU A 11 2.82 -21.06 15.80
N THR A 12 3.65 -20.93 16.84
CA THR A 12 4.96 -21.58 16.98
C THR A 12 4.83 -23.09 17.20
N VAL A 13 3.82 -23.53 17.94
CA VAL A 13 3.57 -24.96 18.21
C VAL A 13 3.04 -25.71 16.98
N ARG A 14 2.27 -25.06 16.10
CA ARG A 14 1.77 -25.70 14.86
C ARG A 14 2.83 -25.85 13.78
N LEU A 15 3.81 -24.95 13.69
CA LEU A 15 4.93 -25.08 12.73
C LEU A 15 5.92 -26.19 13.14
N LEU A 16 6.12 -26.38 14.45
CA LEU A 16 6.95 -27.46 15.00
C LEU A 16 6.35 -28.86 14.82
N TYR A 17 5.02 -29.01 14.86
CA TYR A 17 4.35 -30.30 14.61
C TYR A 17 4.48 -30.80 13.16
N VAL A 18 4.62 -29.89 12.19
CA VAL A 18 4.87 -30.25 10.78
C VAL A 18 6.30 -30.78 10.57
N LEU A 19 7.26 -30.40 11.42
CA LEU A 19 8.65 -30.85 11.37
C LEU A 19 8.89 -32.19 12.09
N ALA A 20 8.02 -32.59 13.02
CA ALA A 20 8.14 -33.85 13.76
C ALA A 20 7.62 -35.09 13.01
N LEU A 21 6.89 -34.93 11.89
CA LEU A 21 6.33 -36.03 11.09
C LEU A 21 7.28 -36.60 10.01
N PHE A 22 8.52 -36.10 9.90
CA PHE A 22 9.52 -36.65 8.99
C PHE A 22 10.69 -37.25 9.79
N GLY A 23 10.61 -38.56 10.02
CA GLY A 23 11.55 -39.32 10.84
C GLY A 23 13.02 -39.32 10.35
N PRO A 24 13.95 -39.69 11.25
CA PRO A 24 15.39 -39.59 11.03
C PRO A 24 15.94 -40.87 10.41
N TYR A 25 16.52 -40.78 9.22
CA TYR A 25 17.45 -41.80 8.72
C TYR A 25 18.55 -41.10 7.92
N CYS A 26 19.73 -40.95 8.53
CA CYS A 26 20.99 -41.36 7.91
C CYS A 26 22.15 -41.23 8.92
N GLN A 27 22.86 -42.34 9.06
CA GLN A 27 24.02 -42.52 9.94
C GLN A 27 25.25 -41.75 9.43
N MET A 28 26.07 -41.31 10.39
CA MET A 28 27.31 -40.56 10.20
C MET A 28 28.42 -41.39 9.56
N ALA A 29 29.34 -40.73 8.84
CA ALA A 29 30.70 -41.20 8.57
C ALA A 29 31.70 -40.02 8.69
N PRO A 30 32.97 -40.26 9.05
CA PRO A 30 33.82 -39.32 9.79
C PRO A 30 34.53 -38.28 8.92
N ALA A 31 34.91 -37.19 9.59
CA ALA A 31 35.57 -36.01 9.07
C ALA A 31 36.95 -36.28 8.46
N VAL A 32 37.26 -35.56 7.37
CA VAL A 32 38.64 -35.31 6.92
C VAL A 32 38.93 -33.84 7.16
N ALA A 33 39.81 -33.57 8.12
CA ALA A 33 40.33 -32.25 8.41
C ALA A 33 41.27 -31.81 7.27
N GLY A 34 40.83 -30.83 6.48
CA GLY A 34 41.68 -30.13 5.52
C GLY A 34 41.71 -28.65 5.89
N ALA A 35 42.85 -28.19 6.41
CA ALA A 35 43.08 -26.81 6.80
C ALA A 35 42.86 -25.85 5.62
N THR A 36 41.88 -24.97 5.74
CA THR A 36 41.63 -23.89 4.78
C THR A 36 42.72 -22.82 4.93
N ARG A 37 43.67 -22.77 3.99
CA ARG A 37 44.51 -21.57 3.81
C ARG A 37 43.62 -20.46 3.28
N GLY A 38 43.49 -19.38 4.05
CA GLY A 38 42.71 -18.19 3.69
C GLY A 38 43.25 -17.49 2.44
N TRP A 39 42.35 -16.79 1.74
CA TRP A 39 42.67 -15.96 0.59
C TRP A 39 43.27 -14.64 1.07
N HIS A 40 44.56 -14.41 0.82
CA HIS A 40 45.23 -13.15 1.17
C HIS A 40 45.35 -12.24 -0.07
N ILE A 41 45.18 -10.92 0.10
CA ILE A 41 45.36 -9.92 -0.98
C ILE A 41 46.76 -10.10 -1.60
N GLY A 42 46.83 -10.20 -2.93
CA GLY A 42 48.08 -10.38 -3.66
C GLY A 42 48.58 -11.83 -3.76
N THR A 43 47.92 -12.80 -3.11
CA THR A 43 48.19 -14.22 -3.32
C THR A 43 47.21 -14.80 -4.34
N GLY A 44 47.74 -15.42 -5.40
CA GLY A 44 46.95 -16.10 -6.42
C GLY A 44 46.98 -17.61 -6.23
N LEU A 45 45.82 -18.25 -6.28
CA LEU A 45 45.73 -19.72 -6.35
C LEU A 45 45.65 -20.11 -7.84
N LYS A 46 46.63 -20.91 -8.26
CA LYS A 46 46.70 -21.47 -9.61
C LYS A 46 45.99 -22.81 -9.62
N TYR A 47 44.78 -22.83 -10.13
CA TYR A 47 44.00 -24.06 -10.29
C TYR A 47 44.35 -24.67 -11.64
N LYS A 48 44.98 -25.85 -11.60
CA LYS A 48 45.22 -26.66 -12.78
C LYS A 48 44.18 -27.76 -12.82
N LEU A 49 43.23 -27.65 -13.75
CA LEU A 49 42.21 -28.68 -13.96
C LEU A 49 42.57 -29.46 -15.22
N THR A 50 42.95 -30.72 -15.03
CA THR A 50 43.17 -31.66 -16.13
C THR A 50 41.97 -32.58 -16.21
N THR A 51 41.21 -32.50 -17.29
CA THR A 51 40.11 -33.42 -17.58
C THR A 51 40.47 -34.26 -18.81
N THR A 52 40.17 -35.55 -18.74
CA THR A 52 40.34 -36.49 -19.84
C THR A 52 38.96 -36.79 -20.40
N LEU A 53 38.70 -36.38 -21.63
CA LEU A 53 37.49 -36.76 -22.36
C LEU A 53 37.81 -38.05 -23.13
N LEU A 54 37.22 -39.15 -22.69
CA LEU A 54 37.28 -40.43 -23.38
C LEU A 54 36.03 -40.54 -24.27
N PHE A 55 36.24 -40.68 -25.58
CA PHE A 55 35.16 -40.94 -26.53
C PHE A 55 35.08 -42.44 -26.75
N SER A 56 34.00 -43.09 -26.31
CA SER A 56 33.74 -44.49 -26.65
C SER A 56 33.04 -44.55 -28.01
N GLU A 57 33.65 -45.17 -29.01
CA GLU A 57 32.95 -45.53 -30.24
C GLU A 57 31.91 -46.62 -29.95
N ALA A 58 30.72 -46.46 -30.52
CA ALA A 58 29.55 -47.28 -30.20
C ALA A 58 29.51 -48.62 -30.95
N VAL A 59 30.58 -49.44 -30.98
CA VAL A 59 30.54 -50.85 -31.43
C VAL A 59 31.71 -51.63 -30.79
N PRO A 60 31.54 -52.88 -30.30
CA PRO A 60 32.64 -53.63 -29.72
C PRO A 60 33.50 -54.24 -30.83
N SER A 61 34.70 -53.70 -31.07
CA SER A 61 35.75 -54.40 -31.82
C SER A 61 36.99 -54.57 -30.95
N ARG A 62 37.58 -55.76 -31.01
CA ARG A 62 38.72 -56.18 -30.19
C ARG A 62 39.96 -55.35 -30.57
N SER A 63 40.64 -54.83 -29.54
CA SER A 63 41.95 -54.17 -29.53
C SER A 63 42.08 -52.79 -30.19
N SER A 64 41.32 -51.80 -29.72
CA SER A 64 41.65 -50.39 -29.91
C SER A 64 41.73 -49.71 -28.54
N ASP A 65 42.90 -49.17 -28.18
CA ASP A 65 43.07 -48.33 -26.99
C ASP A 65 42.17 -47.10 -27.09
N ASP A 66 41.49 -46.75 -25.99
CA ASP A 66 40.63 -45.56 -25.92
C ASP A 66 41.45 -44.29 -26.22
N VAL A 67 41.14 -43.58 -27.31
CA VAL A 67 41.82 -42.33 -27.66
C VAL A 67 41.14 -41.18 -26.91
N GLY A 68 41.71 -40.77 -25.79
CA GLY A 68 41.23 -39.65 -24.98
C GLY A 68 41.93 -38.33 -25.28
N TYR A 69 41.19 -37.23 -25.38
CA TYR A 69 41.77 -35.89 -25.39
C TYR A 69 41.94 -35.41 -23.95
N ARG A 70 43.18 -35.09 -23.55
CA ARG A 70 43.50 -34.52 -22.25
C ARG A 70 43.50 -32.99 -22.33
N LEU A 71 42.40 -32.37 -21.91
CA LEU A 71 42.28 -30.92 -21.81
C LEU A 71 42.82 -30.47 -20.45
N THR A 72 43.79 -29.56 -20.47
CA THR A 72 44.35 -28.98 -19.25
C THR A 72 44.11 -27.49 -19.26
N GLY A 73 43.22 -27.02 -18.39
CA GLY A 73 42.97 -25.59 -18.16
C GLY A 73 43.73 -25.13 -16.92
N GLU A 74 44.44 -24.02 -17.02
CA GLU A 74 45.05 -23.35 -15.87
C GLU A 74 44.28 -22.05 -15.61
N LEU A 75 43.65 -21.94 -14.45
CA LEU A 75 42.92 -20.76 -13.98
C LEU A 75 43.68 -20.15 -12.81
N ASN A 76 44.17 -18.92 -12.99
CA ASN A 76 44.74 -18.12 -11.91
C ASN A 76 43.64 -17.26 -11.29
N VAL A 77 43.36 -17.45 -10.00
CA VAL A 77 42.41 -16.62 -9.25
C VAL A 77 43.18 -15.83 -8.21
N THR A 78 43.17 -14.50 -8.31
CA THR A 78 43.83 -13.56 -7.40
C THR A 78 42.83 -12.66 -6.68
N ALA A 79 42.98 -12.51 -5.37
CA ALA A 79 42.20 -11.55 -4.58
C ALA A 79 42.79 -10.14 -4.72
N VAL A 80 42.01 -9.20 -5.27
CA VAL A 80 42.46 -7.83 -5.58
C VAL A 80 42.23 -6.85 -4.42
N TRP A 81 41.25 -7.10 -3.55
CA TRP A 81 40.96 -6.28 -2.35
C TRP A 81 40.12 -7.06 -1.33
N GLN A 82 40.31 -6.81 -0.02
CA GLN A 82 39.58 -7.43 1.10
C GLN A 82 39.25 -6.36 2.15
N ARG A 83 38.03 -6.38 2.69
CA ARG A 83 37.60 -5.46 3.76
C ARG A 83 38.21 -5.90 5.10
N PRO A 84 38.71 -4.99 5.96
CA PRO A 84 39.36 -5.37 7.22
C PRO A 84 38.43 -6.06 8.23
N ASP A 85 37.14 -5.76 8.17
CA ASP A 85 36.17 -6.17 9.20
C ASP A 85 35.25 -7.34 8.77
N ASP A 86 35.32 -7.78 7.50
CA ASP A 86 34.48 -8.86 6.95
C ASP A 86 35.20 -9.61 5.81
N ILE A 87 35.53 -10.88 6.05
CA ILE A 87 36.39 -11.73 5.21
C ILE A 87 35.64 -12.24 3.96
N ASP A 88 34.31 -12.18 3.92
CA ASP A 88 33.49 -12.74 2.84
C ASP A 88 33.03 -11.70 1.79
N SER A 89 33.42 -10.43 1.94
CA SER A 89 32.95 -9.34 1.07
C SER A 89 33.93 -9.01 -0.07
N TYR A 90 33.55 -9.36 -1.30
CA TYR A 90 34.29 -9.03 -2.53
C TYR A 90 33.51 -8.04 -3.42
N LEU A 91 34.23 -7.24 -4.20
CA LEU A 91 33.71 -6.08 -4.95
C LEU A 91 32.90 -6.51 -6.21
N LEU A 92 31.58 -6.70 -6.07
CA LEU A 92 30.59 -6.89 -7.14
C LEU A 92 29.51 -5.80 -7.04
N ARG A 93 29.77 -4.58 -7.55
CA ARG A 93 28.90 -3.43 -7.26
C ARG A 93 28.40 -2.64 -8.48
N VAL A 94 28.91 -2.91 -9.68
CA VAL A 94 28.57 -2.15 -10.90
C VAL A 94 27.74 -2.96 -11.92
N GLU A 95 27.89 -4.28 -12.01
CA GLU A 95 27.19 -5.09 -13.03
C GLU A 95 25.69 -5.24 -12.77
N VAL A 96 25.26 -5.36 -11.51
CA VAL A 96 23.87 -5.73 -11.16
C VAL A 96 22.84 -4.66 -11.56
N ILE A 97 23.21 -3.37 -11.56
CA ILE A 97 22.27 -2.31 -11.96
C ILE A 97 22.00 -2.33 -13.46
N GLU A 98 23.03 -2.55 -14.28
CA GLU A 98 22.85 -2.64 -15.74
C GLU A 98 22.02 -3.87 -16.12
N GLU A 99 22.18 -4.99 -15.41
CA GLU A 99 21.35 -6.19 -15.60
C GLU A 99 19.85 -5.95 -15.29
N GLN A 100 19.56 -5.11 -14.29
CA GLN A 100 18.19 -4.84 -13.84
C GLN A 100 17.57 -3.59 -14.47
N ARG A 101 18.30 -2.85 -15.31
CA ARG A 101 17.87 -1.56 -15.87
C ARG A 101 16.54 -1.63 -16.61
N SER A 102 16.37 -2.63 -17.48
CA SER A 102 15.13 -2.83 -18.24
C SER A 102 13.91 -3.08 -17.34
N ALA A 103 14.13 -3.63 -16.14
CA ALA A 103 13.07 -3.84 -15.14
C ALA A 103 12.71 -2.56 -14.36
N LEU A 104 13.53 -1.51 -14.45
CA LEU A 104 13.29 -0.19 -13.82
C LEU A 104 12.73 0.85 -14.79
N GLU A 105 12.54 0.49 -16.06
CA GLU A 105 11.89 1.37 -17.05
C GLU A 105 10.40 1.56 -16.72
N ALA A 106 9.83 2.71 -17.13
CA ALA A 106 8.43 3.04 -16.89
C ALA A 106 7.45 1.99 -17.45
N SER A 107 7.81 1.31 -18.54
CA SER A 107 7.02 0.22 -19.15
C SER A 107 6.93 -1.03 -18.27
N SER A 108 7.89 -1.24 -17.37
CA SER A 108 7.97 -2.38 -16.46
C SER A 108 7.36 -2.08 -15.09
N LEU A 109 6.98 -0.83 -14.80
CA LEU A 109 6.31 -0.48 -13.54
C LEU A 109 4.92 -1.13 -13.46
N GLY A 110 4.50 -1.48 -12.24
CA GLY A 110 3.29 -2.27 -12.01
C GLY A 110 3.45 -3.76 -12.33
N THR A 111 4.68 -4.28 -12.48
CA THR A 111 4.95 -5.70 -12.80
C THR A 111 5.87 -6.38 -11.77
N ILE A 112 5.82 -7.72 -11.71
CA ILE A 112 6.70 -8.55 -10.88
C ILE A 112 8.18 -8.30 -11.22
N LYS A 113 8.51 -7.97 -12.47
CA LYS A 113 9.91 -7.73 -12.88
C LYS A 113 10.50 -6.57 -12.10
N SER A 114 9.79 -5.45 -12.02
CA SER A 114 10.25 -4.26 -11.32
C SER A 114 10.33 -4.47 -9.82
N ALA A 115 9.32 -5.13 -9.22
CA ALA A 115 9.33 -5.49 -7.80
C ALA A 115 10.47 -6.47 -7.45
N SER A 116 10.77 -7.43 -8.33
CA SER A 116 11.90 -8.37 -8.15
C SER A 116 13.25 -7.66 -8.25
N ALA A 117 13.39 -6.74 -9.20
CA ALA A 117 14.60 -5.92 -9.35
C ALA A 117 14.82 -5.04 -8.12
N PHE A 118 13.76 -4.43 -7.60
CA PHE A 118 13.78 -3.65 -6.38
C PHE A 118 14.32 -4.46 -5.18
N LEU A 119 13.80 -5.66 -4.91
CA LEU A 119 14.27 -6.51 -3.80
C LEU A 119 15.76 -6.87 -3.90
N LYS A 120 16.26 -7.13 -5.12
CA LYS A 120 17.67 -7.46 -5.33
C LYS A 120 18.61 -6.28 -5.07
N LEU A 121 18.16 -5.07 -5.39
CA LEU A 121 19.02 -3.88 -5.39
C LEU A 121 18.99 -3.11 -4.06
N ILE A 122 17.90 -3.16 -3.29
CA ILE A 122 17.79 -2.46 -1.99
C ILE A 122 18.93 -2.80 -1.02
N PRO A 123 19.30 -4.09 -0.79
CA PRO A 123 20.43 -4.43 0.07
C PRO A 123 21.75 -3.82 -0.40
N LEU A 124 21.97 -3.79 -1.73
CA LEU A 124 23.17 -3.21 -2.33
C LEU A 124 23.23 -1.69 -2.11
N ILE A 125 22.09 -1.00 -2.20
CA ILE A 125 21.98 0.43 -1.92
C ILE A 125 22.23 0.72 -0.44
N LYS A 126 21.70 -0.10 0.48
CA LYS A 126 21.94 0.06 1.93
C LYS A 126 23.42 -0.10 2.31
N MET A 127 24.16 -0.98 1.62
CA MET A 127 25.63 -1.15 1.79
C MET A 127 26.45 -0.12 0.99
N SER A 128 25.73 0.76 0.31
CA SER A 128 26.08 1.98 -0.41
C SER A 128 27.06 2.99 0.22
N THR A 129 28.15 3.44 -0.41
CA THR A 129 28.73 4.77 -0.08
C THR A 129 27.97 5.88 -0.78
N ALA A 130 27.91 7.07 -0.18
CA ALA A 130 27.18 8.21 -0.72
C ALA A 130 27.75 8.69 -2.08
N GLU A 131 29.06 8.60 -2.27
CA GLU A 131 29.73 9.03 -3.51
C GLU A 131 29.37 8.14 -4.70
N ASP A 132 29.32 6.82 -4.50
CA ASP A 132 28.96 5.88 -5.56
C ASP A 132 27.49 6.03 -5.94
N LEU A 133 26.62 6.18 -4.94
CA LEU A 133 25.19 6.44 -5.16
C LEU A 133 24.95 7.76 -5.90
N LEU A 134 25.74 8.79 -5.61
CA LEU A 134 25.68 10.07 -6.32
C LEU A 134 26.13 9.94 -7.79
N LYS A 135 27.19 9.18 -8.06
CA LYS A 135 27.66 8.90 -9.43
C LYS A 135 26.59 8.17 -10.24
N ILE A 136 25.89 7.21 -9.63
CA ILE A 136 24.80 6.47 -10.27
C ILE A 136 23.64 7.41 -10.64
N LEU A 137 23.21 8.29 -9.73
CA LEU A 137 22.12 9.24 -10.01
C LEU A 137 22.48 10.28 -11.07
N LYS A 138 23.73 10.74 -11.11
CA LYS A 138 24.21 11.73 -12.10
C LYS A 138 24.56 11.14 -13.47
N SER A 139 24.60 9.82 -13.59
CA SER A 139 24.94 9.16 -14.85
C SER A 139 23.89 9.49 -15.93
N PRO A 140 24.29 9.98 -17.11
CA PRO A 140 23.34 10.31 -18.18
C PRO A 140 22.57 9.08 -18.69
N ARG A 141 23.16 7.88 -18.53
CA ARG A 141 22.50 6.61 -18.85
C ARG A 141 21.27 6.37 -17.99
N ASN A 142 21.26 6.88 -16.75
CA ASN A 142 20.22 6.61 -15.78
C ASN A 142 19.12 7.69 -15.77
N ARG A 143 19.17 8.66 -16.68
CA ARG A 143 18.20 9.77 -16.72
C ARG A 143 16.75 9.29 -16.82
N GLN A 144 16.50 8.24 -17.60
CA GLN A 144 15.16 7.66 -17.80
C GLN A 144 14.65 6.86 -16.60
N ILE A 145 15.54 6.39 -15.73
CA ILE A 145 15.21 5.60 -14.53
C ILE A 145 15.47 6.38 -13.24
N LYS A 146 15.80 7.68 -13.33
CA LYS A 146 16.20 8.53 -12.20
C LYS A 146 15.15 8.49 -11.09
N SER A 147 13.90 8.65 -11.51
CA SER A 147 12.70 8.55 -10.69
C SER A 147 12.62 7.23 -9.90
N GLN A 148 12.83 6.09 -10.55
CA GLN A 148 12.83 4.77 -9.91
C GLN A 148 14.03 4.56 -8.99
N LEU A 149 15.20 5.13 -9.32
CA LEU A 149 16.35 5.12 -8.42
C LEU A 149 16.08 5.94 -7.15
N LEU A 150 15.37 7.07 -7.26
CA LEU A 150 14.93 7.84 -6.10
C LEU A 150 13.97 7.02 -5.22
N ASP A 151 13.04 6.26 -5.82
CA ASP A 151 12.18 5.35 -5.06
C ASP A 151 13.01 4.38 -4.21
N MET A 152 14.05 3.80 -4.80
CA MET A 152 14.91 2.86 -4.11
C MET A 152 15.78 3.51 -3.03
N TYR A 153 16.26 4.73 -3.26
CA TYR A 153 17.10 5.46 -2.29
C TYR A 153 16.28 5.89 -1.08
N GLY A 154 15.01 6.27 -1.31
CA GLY A 154 14.03 6.56 -0.28
C GLY A 154 13.68 5.31 0.52
N ALA A 155 13.29 4.22 -0.16
CA ALA A 155 12.95 2.97 0.50
C ALA A 155 14.10 2.36 1.31
N ALA A 156 15.35 2.51 0.84
CA ALA A 156 16.54 2.08 1.57
C ALA A 156 16.75 2.86 2.88
N SER A 157 16.33 4.14 2.94
CA SER A 157 16.35 5.02 4.11
C SER A 157 17.69 5.04 4.87
N SER A 158 18.80 4.88 4.16
CA SER A 158 20.15 4.93 4.72
C SER A 158 20.70 6.36 4.72
N ILE A 159 21.64 6.67 5.62
CA ILE A 159 22.29 7.99 5.66
C ILE A 159 23.00 8.29 4.33
N ALA A 160 23.70 7.29 3.77
CA ALA A 160 24.41 7.41 2.52
C ALA A 160 23.48 7.67 1.32
N SER A 161 22.35 6.94 1.23
CA SER A 161 21.36 7.15 0.17
C SER A 161 20.67 8.50 0.30
N HIS A 162 20.37 8.94 1.52
CA HIS A 162 19.77 10.25 1.78
C HIS A 162 20.72 11.39 1.38
N GLN A 163 21.99 11.35 1.80
CA GLN A 163 22.98 12.36 1.41
C GLN A 163 23.19 12.44 -0.10
N ALA A 164 23.20 11.30 -0.79
CA ALA A 164 23.34 11.25 -2.25
C ALA A 164 22.11 11.84 -2.96
N ALA A 165 20.90 11.46 -2.53
CA ALA A 165 19.65 11.99 -3.09
C ALA A 165 19.55 13.50 -2.89
N MET A 166 19.77 13.99 -1.67
CA MET A 166 19.64 15.41 -1.33
C MET A 166 20.55 16.31 -2.16
N LYS A 167 21.77 15.86 -2.51
CA LYS A 167 22.69 16.62 -3.39
C LYS A 167 22.16 16.81 -4.82
N VAL A 168 21.30 15.91 -5.30
CA VAL A 168 20.69 16.00 -6.64
C VAL A 168 19.38 16.78 -6.57
N LEU A 169 18.59 16.57 -5.51
CA LEU A 169 17.29 17.21 -5.31
C LEU A 169 17.39 18.72 -5.03
N GLN A 170 18.54 19.22 -4.57
CA GLN A 170 18.79 20.68 -4.48
C GLN A 170 18.68 21.41 -5.83
N GLN A 171 18.82 20.68 -6.95
CA GLN A 171 18.74 21.23 -8.31
C GLN A 171 17.35 21.04 -8.93
N ASP A 172 16.39 20.51 -8.17
CA ASP A 172 15.02 20.27 -8.62
C ASP A 172 14.16 21.51 -8.38
N GLU A 173 14.02 22.35 -9.41
CA GLU A 173 13.24 23.59 -9.35
C GLU A 173 11.73 23.33 -9.30
N ILE A 174 11.26 22.26 -9.94
CA ILE A 174 9.84 21.91 -10.05
C ILE A 174 9.37 21.19 -8.77
N GLY A 175 10.21 20.33 -8.22
CA GLY A 175 9.95 19.60 -6.98
C GLY A 175 9.41 18.18 -7.18
N ASP A 176 9.17 17.74 -8.41
CA ASP A 176 8.57 16.42 -8.71
C ASP A 176 9.46 15.25 -8.28
N ASP A 177 10.77 15.34 -8.57
CA ASP A 177 11.74 14.34 -8.13
C ASP A 177 11.88 14.34 -6.61
N THR A 178 11.73 15.51 -5.98
CA THR A 178 11.76 15.69 -4.53
C THR A 178 10.54 15.07 -3.87
N GLU A 179 9.32 15.31 -4.41
CA GLU A 179 8.10 14.66 -3.93
C GLU A 179 8.21 13.14 -4.05
N ARG A 180 8.69 12.65 -5.20
CA ARG A 180 8.84 11.20 -5.43
C ARG A 180 9.79 10.53 -4.43
N TYR A 181 10.93 11.16 -4.16
CA TYR A 181 11.88 10.68 -3.14
C TYR A 181 11.24 10.65 -1.74
N LEU A 182 10.47 11.67 -1.39
CA LEU A 182 9.80 11.78 -0.09
C LEU A 182 8.68 10.74 0.05
N TRP A 183 7.90 10.45 -1.00
CA TRP A 183 6.93 9.36 -0.99
C TRP A 183 7.61 8.04 -0.65
N ALA A 184 8.73 7.72 -1.31
CA ALA A 184 9.44 6.49 -1.04
C ALA A 184 10.08 6.42 0.36
N LEU A 185 10.53 7.55 0.91
CA LEU A 185 10.96 7.63 2.32
C LEU A 185 9.80 7.37 3.28
N SER A 186 8.63 7.93 3.00
CA SER A 186 7.44 7.80 3.84
C SER A 186 6.94 6.35 3.93
N LEU A 187 7.21 5.55 2.89
CA LEU A 187 6.85 4.14 2.77
C LEU A 187 7.95 3.17 3.26
N SER A 188 9.07 3.69 3.78
CA SER A 188 10.13 2.82 4.28
C SER A 188 9.71 2.15 5.59
N PRO A 189 9.71 0.81 5.69
CA PRO A 189 9.25 0.10 6.88
C PRO A 189 10.20 0.24 8.08
N SER A 190 11.50 0.50 7.82
CA SER A 190 12.53 0.60 8.86
C SER A 190 13.42 1.82 8.60
N PRO A 191 12.92 3.06 8.80
CA PRO A 191 13.66 4.25 8.47
C PRO A 191 14.83 4.50 9.44
N SER A 192 15.90 5.16 8.97
CA SER A 192 16.98 5.61 9.86
C SER A 192 16.50 6.77 10.74
N ALA A 193 16.76 6.68 12.05
CA ALA A 193 16.40 7.72 13.03
C ALA A 193 17.05 9.08 12.72
N GLU A 194 18.26 9.08 12.15
CA GLU A 194 18.94 10.32 11.74
C GLU A 194 18.27 10.98 10.54
N VAL A 195 17.84 10.18 9.56
CA VAL A 195 17.13 10.66 8.37
C VAL A 195 15.77 11.21 8.79
N ALA A 196 15.02 10.50 9.64
CA ALA A 196 13.75 10.98 10.18
C ALA A 196 13.91 12.31 10.93
N LYS A 197 14.96 12.45 11.76
CA LYS A 197 15.27 13.70 12.46
C LYS A 197 15.61 14.83 11.49
N ASN A 198 16.33 14.54 10.40
CA ASN A 198 16.62 15.54 9.36
C ASN A 198 15.34 16.01 8.65
N ILE A 199 14.48 15.07 8.23
CA ILE A 199 13.21 15.39 7.57
C ILE A 199 12.27 16.17 8.49
N LEU A 200 12.19 15.81 9.78
CA LEU A 200 11.40 16.57 10.75
C LEU A 200 11.89 18.02 10.89
N LYS A 201 13.19 18.24 11.01
CA LYS A 201 13.76 19.60 11.03
C LYS A 201 13.42 20.38 9.76
N ARG A 202 13.54 19.74 8.59
CA ARG A 202 13.18 20.37 7.32
C ARG A 202 11.68 20.67 7.21
N SER A 203 10.83 19.96 7.94
CA SER A 203 9.39 20.25 7.99
C SER A 203 9.05 21.50 8.82
N GLU A 204 9.95 21.87 9.75
CA GLU A 204 9.85 23.07 10.59
C GLU A 204 10.35 24.32 9.86
N GLU A 205 11.15 24.14 8.81
CA GLU A 205 11.68 25.21 7.97
C GLU A 205 10.67 25.65 6.90
N THR A 206 10.65 26.94 6.57
CA THR A 206 9.85 27.46 5.46
C THR A 206 10.42 27.01 4.12
N HIS A 207 9.59 26.40 3.28
CA HIS A 207 9.99 25.94 1.95
C HIS A 207 9.29 26.78 0.87
N PRO A 208 9.97 27.15 -0.24
CA PRO A 208 9.37 27.99 -1.28
C PRO A 208 8.29 27.29 -2.10
N ASN A 209 8.32 25.95 -2.16
CA ASN A 209 7.34 25.14 -2.88
C ASN A 209 6.37 24.50 -1.88
N ASP A 210 5.11 24.93 -1.91
CA ASP A 210 4.06 24.48 -0.98
C ASP A 210 3.74 22.99 -1.12
N LYS A 211 3.78 22.43 -2.35
CA LYS A 211 3.55 21.00 -2.60
C LYS A 211 4.60 20.15 -1.89
N VAL A 212 5.87 20.50 -2.09
CA VAL A 212 7.01 19.84 -1.43
C VAL A 212 6.94 20.06 0.08
N SER A 213 6.59 21.26 0.54
CA SER A 213 6.42 21.60 1.95
C SER A 213 5.40 20.70 2.65
N GLU A 214 4.24 20.46 2.01
CA GLU A 214 3.23 19.53 2.50
C GLU A 214 3.76 18.09 2.51
N THR A 215 4.36 17.64 1.41
CA THR A 215 4.90 16.28 1.28
C THR A 215 6.02 15.99 2.31
N ILE A 216 6.89 16.96 2.62
CA ILE A 216 7.90 16.85 3.69
C ILE A 216 7.23 16.60 5.05
N THR A 217 6.14 17.31 5.33
CA THR A 217 5.43 17.23 6.63
C THR A 217 4.70 15.91 6.78
N LEU A 218 4.04 15.44 5.71
CA LEU A 218 3.42 14.11 5.65
C LEU A 218 4.47 13.00 5.84
N THR A 219 5.64 13.17 5.23
CA THR A 219 6.76 12.21 5.32
C THR A 219 7.37 12.19 6.72
N ALA A 220 7.58 13.35 7.34
CA ALA A 220 8.09 13.46 8.71
C ALA A 220 7.19 12.70 9.71
N ALA A 221 5.89 12.88 9.59
CA ALA A 221 4.90 12.19 10.40
C ALA A 221 4.90 10.67 10.18
N ALA A 222 4.91 10.23 8.91
CA ALA A 222 4.95 8.81 8.57
C ALA A 222 6.23 8.12 9.06
N MET A 223 7.40 8.75 8.88
CA MET A 223 8.67 8.22 9.36
C MET A 223 8.71 8.14 10.89
N ALA A 224 8.18 9.15 11.60
CA ALA A 224 8.08 9.10 13.06
C ALA A 224 7.20 7.94 13.54
N ARG A 225 6.11 7.63 12.83
CA ARG A 225 5.27 6.44 13.07
C ARG A 225 6.06 5.15 12.84
N HIS A 226 6.75 5.01 11.71
CA HIS A 226 7.51 3.81 11.35
C HIS A 226 8.73 3.53 12.23
N LEU A 227 9.26 4.53 12.94
CA LEU A 227 10.30 4.32 13.95
C LEU A 227 9.79 3.63 15.22
N GLU A 228 8.48 3.64 15.47
CA GLU A 228 7.83 3.08 16.67
C GLU A 228 8.43 3.56 18.01
N SER A 229 9.14 4.68 18.00
CA SER A 229 9.75 5.29 19.18
C SER A 229 8.81 6.35 19.75
N SER A 230 8.40 6.18 21.01
CA SER A 230 7.56 7.17 21.72
C SER A 230 8.15 8.58 21.66
N VAL A 231 9.47 8.71 21.83
CA VAL A 231 10.18 9.99 21.78
C VAL A 231 10.11 10.62 20.38
N ALA A 232 10.21 9.83 19.32
CA ALA A 232 10.12 10.35 17.95
C ALA A 232 8.69 10.80 17.62
N ILE A 233 7.70 9.99 18.02
CA ILE A 233 6.27 10.29 17.82
C ILE A 233 5.88 11.56 18.58
N ASP A 234 6.30 11.70 19.83
CA ASP A 234 5.97 12.88 20.65
C ASP A 234 6.62 14.16 20.11
N LYS A 235 7.89 14.08 19.67
CA LYS A 235 8.56 15.23 19.04
C LYS A 235 7.87 15.65 17.74
N ALA A 236 7.53 14.69 16.88
CA ALA A 236 6.81 14.96 15.64
C ALA A 236 5.42 15.55 15.95
N ARG A 237 4.69 15.00 16.92
CA ARG A 237 3.39 15.52 17.36
C ARG A 237 3.49 16.99 17.78
N VAL A 238 4.40 17.31 18.70
CA VAL A 238 4.58 18.68 19.22
C VAL A 238 4.95 19.63 18.09
N SER A 239 5.85 19.23 17.20
CA SER A 239 6.25 20.03 16.03
C SER A 239 5.05 20.33 15.11
N LEU A 240 4.23 19.31 14.80
CA LEU A 240 3.03 19.46 13.97
C LEU A 240 1.95 20.31 14.65
N GLU A 241 1.75 20.18 15.96
CA GLU A 241 0.79 21.00 16.73
C GLU A 241 1.21 22.46 16.79
N ILE A 242 2.50 22.74 17.02
CA ILE A 242 3.04 24.11 16.97
C ILE A 242 2.86 24.71 15.57
N GLY A 243 3.17 23.92 14.53
CA GLY A 243 2.94 24.33 13.14
C GLY A 243 1.47 24.68 12.87
N LEU A 244 0.56 23.84 13.34
CA LEU A 244 -0.89 24.02 13.20
C LEU A 244 -1.39 25.29 13.91
N ASP A 245 -0.88 25.58 15.10
CA ASP A 245 -1.23 26.79 15.87
C ASP A 245 -0.61 28.07 15.26
N SER A 246 0.57 27.96 14.64
CA SER A 246 1.23 29.09 13.97
C SER A 246 0.60 29.46 12.62
N CYS A 247 -0.11 28.53 11.97
CA CYS A 247 -0.77 28.78 10.70
C CYS A 247 -2.00 29.69 10.85
N THR A 248 -2.11 30.68 9.96
CA THR A 248 -3.29 31.54 9.84
C THR A 248 -4.26 31.06 8.76
N GLY A 249 -3.74 30.61 7.61
CA GLY A 249 -4.52 30.17 6.44
C GLY A 249 -5.10 28.75 6.56
N GLU A 250 -6.18 28.49 5.82
CA GLU A 250 -6.86 27.18 5.77
C GLU A 250 -5.97 26.09 5.17
N GLU A 251 -5.36 26.33 4.01
CA GLU A 251 -4.47 25.37 3.34
C GLU A 251 -3.25 25.01 4.19
N CYS A 252 -2.69 26.01 4.89
CA CYS A 252 -1.60 25.83 5.85
C CYS A 252 -2.00 24.87 6.97
N LYS A 253 -3.21 25.00 7.52
CA LYS A 253 -3.72 24.12 8.59
C LYS A 253 -4.03 22.72 8.07
N LEU A 254 -4.57 22.59 6.85
CA LEU A 254 -4.85 21.29 6.22
C LEU A 254 -3.60 20.42 6.12
N LYS A 255 -2.47 21.00 5.73
CA LYS A 255 -1.17 20.32 5.70
C LYS A 255 -0.83 19.66 7.04
N PHE A 256 -0.98 20.37 8.16
CA PHE A 256 -0.66 19.83 9.49
C PHE A 256 -1.70 18.80 9.98
N LEU A 257 -2.99 18.97 9.69
CA LEU A 257 -4.01 17.97 10.01
C LEU A 257 -3.78 16.66 9.25
N ARG A 258 -3.40 16.73 7.97
CA ARG A 258 -2.99 15.56 7.18
C ARG A 258 -1.69 14.93 7.71
N GLY A 259 -0.75 15.75 8.21
CA GLY A 259 0.42 15.28 8.94
C GLY A 259 0.06 14.48 10.20
N LEU A 260 -0.83 15.02 11.04
CA LEU A 260 -1.31 14.32 12.24
C LEU A 260 -2.04 13.01 11.92
N ARG A 261 -2.79 12.96 10.81
CA ARG A 261 -3.38 11.72 10.28
C ARG A 261 -2.31 10.66 9.99
N ASN A 262 -1.20 11.01 9.36
CA ASN A 262 -0.10 10.06 9.09
C ASN A 262 0.64 9.64 10.36
N LEU A 263 0.70 10.50 11.39
CA LEU A 263 1.35 10.19 12.66
C LEU A 263 0.56 9.15 13.49
N ARG A 264 -0.78 9.17 13.40
CA ARG A 264 -1.70 8.29 14.13
C ARG A 264 -1.52 8.26 15.66
N SER A 265 -1.12 9.39 16.25
CA SER A 265 -0.89 9.47 17.70
C SER A 265 -2.18 9.71 18.48
N LYS A 266 -2.47 8.85 19.47
CA LYS A 266 -3.58 9.03 20.42
C LYS A 266 -3.50 10.35 21.19
N ALA A 267 -2.29 10.84 21.46
CA ALA A 267 -2.08 12.09 22.19
C ALA A 267 -2.51 13.33 21.38
N ALA A 268 -2.63 13.24 20.05
CA ALA A 268 -3.12 14.32 19.21
C ALA A 268 -4.65 14.45 19.20
N LEU A 269 -5.38 13.49 19.80
CA LEU A 269 -6.85 13.43 19.77
C LEU A 269 -7.54 14.70 20.27
N PRO A 270 -7.12 15.36 21.38
CA PRO A 270 -7.77 16.60 21.83
C PRO A 270 -7.67 17.73 20.79
N VAL A 271 -6.52 17.83 20.10
CA VAL A 271 -6.30 18.82 19.04
C VAL A 271 -7.18 18.49 17.84
N LEU A 272 -7.20 17.23 17.40
CA LEU A 272 -8.06 16.80 16.29
C LEU A 272 -9.54 17.06 16.57
N LEU A 273 -10.03 16.76 17.78
CA LEU A 273 -11.41 17.02 18.17
C LEU A 273 -11.78 18.52 18.16
N LYS A 274 -10.86 19.40 18.56
CA LYS A 274 -11.05 20.85 18.49
C LYS A 274 -11.35 21.31 17.06
N PHE A 275 -10.62 20.80 16.07
CA PHE A 275 -10.84 21.12 14.66
C PHE A 275 -12.05 20.37 14.07
N ALA A 276 -12.30 19.14 14.48
CA ALA A 276 -13.44 18.33 14.02
C ALA A 276 -14.78 18.97 14.38
N VAL A 277 -14.89 19.60 15.55
CA VAL A 277 -16.08 20.30 16.03
C VAL A 277 -16.07 21.80 15.66
N GLY A 278 -15.00 22.31 15.03
CA GLY A 278 -14.92 23.69 14.56
C GLY A 278 -15.91 24.01 13.42
N ASP A 279 -16.03 25.31 13.10
CA ASP A 279 -16.99 25.82 12.10
C ASP A 279 -16.49 25.71 10.66
N ASN A 280 -15.17 25.65 10.45
CA ASN A 280 -14.59 25.53 9.11
C ASN A 280 -14.82 24.11 8.56
N LYS A 281 -15.53 24.01 7.43
CA LYS A 281 -15.94 22.74 6.81
C LYS A 281 -14.74 21.88 6.41
N ALA A 282 -13.77 22.43 5.67
CA ALA A 282 -12.62 21.66 5.18
C ALA A 282 -11.74 21.14 6.32
N LEU A 283 -11.46 21.99 7.31
CA LEU A 283 -10.69 21.59 8.51
C LEU A 283 -11.43 20.55 9.34
N SER A 284 -12.75 20.67 9.46
CA SER A 284 -13.59 19.69 10.17
C SER A 284 -13.54 18.33 9.47
N VAL A 285 -13.68 18.28 8.15
CA VAL A 285 -13.59 17.06 7.35
C VAL A 285 -12.21 16.42 7.47
N ALA A 286 -11.13 17.20 7.35
CA ALA A 286 -9.76 16.70 7.49
C ALA A 286 -9.49 16.13 8.90
N ALA A 287 -9.99 16.80 9.94
CA ALA A 287 -9.84 16.33 11.31
C ALA A 287 -10.65 15.05 11.59
N TRP A 288 -11.89 14.94 11.11
CA TRP A 288 -12.67 13.70 11.21
C TRP A 288 -12.01 12.55 10.46
N LYS A 289 -11.46 12.80 9.26
CA LYS A 289 -10.68 11.81 8.52
C LYS A 289 -9.41 11.39 9.27
N ALA A 290 -8.75 12.29 9.99
CA ALA A 290 -7.60 11.96 10.83
C ALA A 290 -8.00 11.09 12.03
N ILE A 291 -9.14 11.37 12.66
CA ILE A 291 -9.68 10.58 13.78
C ILE A 291 -10.06 9.17 13.34
N ALA A 292 -10.68 9.02 12.16
CA ALA A 292 -11.12 7.73 11.63
C ALA A 292 -9.96 6.72 11.41
N VAL A 293 -8.74 7.21 11.20
CA VAL A 293 -7.55 6.38 10.96
C VAL A 293 -6.80 6.01 12.26
N LEU A 294 -7.18 6.58 13.39
CA LEU A 294 -6.55 6.25 14.67
C LEU A 294 -6.86 4.79 15.09
N PRO A 295 -6.00 4.15 15.89
CA PRO A 295 -6.26 2.80 16.41
C PRO A 295 -7.62 2.74 17.13
N LYS A 296 -8.35 1.62 17.01
CA LYS A 296 -9.69 1.47 17.61
C LYS A 296 -9.70 1.75 19.13
N ASP A 297 -8.61 1.43 19.84
CA ASP A 297 -8.42 1.68 21.29
C ASP A 297 -8.20 3.16 21.67
N SER A 298 -8.03 4.03 20.67
CA SER A 298 -7.87 5.46 20.89
C SER A 298 -9.20 6.19 21.05
N VAL A 299 -10.31 5.59 20.60
CA VAL A 299 -11.58 6.29 20.52
C VAL A 299 -12.30 6.29 21.87
N THR A 300 -12.30 7.44 22.52
CA THR A 300 -12.92 7.66 23.83
C THR A 300 -14.43 7.91 23.70
N ASP A 301 -15.15 7.83 24.83
CA ASP A 301 -16.58 8.18 24.88
C ASP A 301 -16.84 9.65 24.49
N GLU A 302 -15.87 10.53 24.68
CA GLU A 302 -15.93 11.92 24.23
C GLU A 302 -16.01 12.02 22.71
N VAL A 303 -15.20 11.23 21.98
CA VAL A 303 -15.25 11.15 20.52
C VAL A 303 -16.60 10.61 20.07
N LYS A 304 -17.11 9.55 20.71
CA LYS A 304 -18.44 9.00 20.39
C LYS A 304 -19.54 10.04 20.58
N LYS A 305 -19.48 10.81 21.68
CA LYS A 305 -20.43 11.89 21.95
C LYS A 305 -20.31 13.01 20.91
N ALA A 306 -19.10 13.40 20.51
CA ALA A 306 -18.87 14.38 19.46
C ALA A 306 -19.41 13.87 18.10
N ALA A 307 -19.13 12.62 17.75
CA ALA A 307 -19.58 12.01 16.51
C ALA A 307 -21.12 11.96 16.43
N ARG A 308 -21.80 11.58 17.51
CA ARG A 308 -23.27 11.62 17.58
C ARG A 308 -23.81 13.04 17.36
N ARG A 309 -23.21 14.05 18.00
CA ARG A 309 -23.65 15.45 17.84
C ARG A 309 -23.48 15.95 16.41
N VAL A 310 -22.35 15.63 15.77
CA VAL A 310 -22.09 15.99 14.36
C VAL A 310 -23.03 15.26 13.41
N PHE A 311 -23.18 13.94 13.54
CA PHE A 311 -24.00 13.13 12.65
C PHE A 311 -25.48 13.52 12.67
N TYR A 312 -26.06 13.65 13.88
CA TYR A 312 -27.46 14.03 14.09
C TYR A 312 -27.71 15.54 14.01
N GLN A 313 -26.70 16.35 13.66
CA GLN A 313 -26.80 17.82 13.59
C GLN A 313 -27.37 18.46 14.86
N LEU A 314 -26.92 18.00 16.03
CA LEU A 314 -27.36 18.55 17.33
C LEU A 314 -26.71 19.90 17.65
N ASP A 315 -25.59 20.21 17.00
CA ASP A 315 -24.86 21.47 17.14
C ASP A 315 -25.20 22.42 15.98
N VAL A 316 -25.29 23.72 16.26
CA VAL A 316 -25.38 24.81 15.27
C VAL A 316 -23.99 25.45 15.15
N PRO A 317 -23.44 25.70 13.93
CA PRO A 317 -24.05 25.58 12.60
C PRO A 317 -24.14 24.14 12.05
N LYS A 318 -24.98 23.96 11.01
CA LYS A 318 -25.12 22.69 10.29
C LYS A 318 -23.76 22.23 9.73
N ARG A 319 -23.51 20.93 9.84
CA ARG A 319 -22.24 20.30 9.45
C ARG A 319 -22.28 19.82 8.01
N ASP A 320 -21.11 19.85 7.35
CA ASP A 320 -20.90 19.28 6.02
C ASP A 320 -21.27 17.79 5.98
N SER A 321 -21.80 17.33 4.83
CA SER A 321 -22.20 15.92 4.66
C SER A 321 -21.04 14.95 4.87
N SER A 322 -19.83 15.29 4.42
CA SER A 322 -18.65 14.42 4.53
C SER A 322 -18.21 14.29 5.99
N ALA A 323 -18.28 15.38 6.77
CA ALA A 323 -18.02 15.33 8.21
C ALA A 323 -19.05 14.44 8.93
N ARG A 324 -20.32 14.48 8.51
CA ARG A 324 -21.38 13.61 9.05
C ARG A 324 -21.14 12.14 8.69
N THR A 325 -20.74 11.84 7.45
CA THR A 325 -20.47 10.46 7.01
C THR A 325 -19.26 9.87 7.73
N PHE A 326 -18.18 10.63 7.92
CA PHE A 326 -17.05 10.18 8.76
C PHE A 326 -17.44 9.97 10.23
N ALA A 327 -18.26 10.87 10.80
CA ALA A 327 -18.76 10.70 12.16
C ALA A 327 -19.63 9.43 12.29
N LEU A 328 -20.42 9.10 11.26
CA LEU A 328 -21.17 7.85 11.21
C LEU A 328 -20.27 6.63 11.16
N ASP A 329 -19.23 6.63 10.31
CA ASP A 329 -18.28 5.52 10.22
C ASP A 329 -17.63 5.23 11.58
N ILE A 330 -17.23 6.28 12.30
CA ILE A 330 -16.68 6.14 13.66
C ILE A 330 -17.71 5.53 14.63
N ILE A 331 -19.00 5.90 14.55
CA ILE A 331 -20.06 5.29 15.37
C ILE A 331 -20.22 3.80 15.05
N LEU A 332 -20.13 3.43 13.77
CA LEU A 332 -20.36 2.06 13.29
C LEU A 332 -19.16 1.12 13.47
N GLU A 333 -17.93 1.62 13.37
CA GLU A 333 -16.71 0.80 13.42
C GLU A 333 -16.30 0.40 14.85
N ILE A 334 -16.86 1.07 15.87
CA ILE A 334 -16.53 0.83 17.29
C ILE A 334 -17.67 0.08 17.99
N ASN A 335 -18.09 -1.04 17.40
CA ASN A 335 -19.13 -1.94 17.93
C ASN A 335 -20.34 -1.18 18.50
N PRO A 336 -21.23 -0.68 17.65
CA PRO A 336 -22.33 0.19 18.08
C PRO A 336 -23.21 -0.53 19.09
N THR A 337 -23.65 0.23 20.09
CA THR A 337 -24.56 -0.32 21.08
C THR A 337 -25.94 -0.54 20.47
N LYS A 338 -26.75 -1.39 21.11
CA LYS A 338 -28.16 -1.57 20.75
C LYS A 338 -28.93 -0.23 20.68
N GLN A 339 -28.58 0.73 21.54
CA GLN A 339 -29.20 2.06 21.55
C GLN A 339 -28.75 2.92 20.35
N ASP A 340 -27.49 2.80 19.93
CA ASP A 340 -26.98 3.48 18.73
C ASP A 340 -27.76 3.05 17.50
N LEU A 341 -27.93 1.74 17.31
CA LEU A 341 -28.70 1.20 16.18
C LEU A 341 -30.16 1.64 16.21
N LYS A 342 -30.81 1.68 17.40
CA LYS A 342 -32.16 2.22 17.55
C LYS A 342 -32.25 3.68 17.12
N ASN A 343 -31.28 4.50 17.51
CA ASN A 343 -31.25 5.91 17.14
C ASN A 343 -30.98 6.11 15.64
N LEU A 344 -30.12 5.28 15.03
CA LEU A 344 -29.87 5.29 13.58
C LEU A 344 -31.12 4.93 12.78
N ILE A 345 -31.85 3.89 13.18
CA ILE A 345 -33.11 3.49 12.51
C ILE A 345 -34.18 4.60 12.64
N LYS A 346 -34.27 5.24 13.81
CA LYS A 346 -35.12 6.43 14.01
C LYS A 346 -34.74 7.57 13.08
N TYR A 347 -33.44 7.83 12.93
CA TYR A 347 -32.94 8.87 12.03
C TYR A 347 -33.27 8.59 10.56
N LEU A 348 -33.13 7.34 10.09
CA LEU A 348 -33.55 6.96 8.73
C LEU A 348 -35.02 7.32 8.47
N SER A 349 -35.86 7.19 9.49
CA SER A 349 -37.30 7.46 9.39
C SER A 349 -37.66 8.94 9.51
N SER A 350 -36.70 9.78 9.91
CA SER A 350 -36.93 11.21 10.10
C SER A 350 -36.75 11.99 8.80
N PRO A 351 -37.44 13.13 8.64
CA PRO A 351 -37.19 14.04 7.53
C PRO A 351 -35.84 14.73 7.72
N ASP A 352 -34.92 14.52 6.79
CA ASP A 352 -33.63 15.23 6.69
C ASP A 352 -33.52 15.77 5.26
N SER A 353 -33.10 17.03 5.11
CA SER A 353 -32.87 17.65 3.80
C SER A 353 -31.73 16.95 3.05
N ALA A 354 -30.75 16.38 3.77
CA ALA A 354 -29.64 15.64 3.20
C ALA A 354 -29.98 14.14 3.02
N TYR A 355 -30.88 13.82 2.10
CA TYR A 355 -31.33 12.44 1.84
C TYR A 355 -30.18 11.48 1.48
N GLU A 356 -29.11 11.97 0.84
CA GLU A 356 -27.93 11.15 0.53
C GLU A 356 -27.18 10.66 1.78
N VAL A 357 -27.19 11.44 2.88
CA VAL A 357 -26.60 11.00 4.17
C VAL A 357 -27.42 9.85 4.77
N LYS A 358 -28.76 9.87 4.62
CA LYS A 358 -29.62 8.75 5.01
C LYS A 358 -29.36 7.52 4.14
N LYS A 359 -29.24 7.70 2.82
CA LYS A 359 -28.92 6.60 1.90
C LYS A 359 -27.56 5.98 2.22
N TYR A 360 -26.56 6.81 2.49
CA TYR A 360 -25.23 6.40 2.93
C TYR A 360 -25.32 5.56 4.21
N ALA A 361 -26.07 6.03 5.22
CA ALA A 361 -26.24 5.30 6.46
C ALA A 361 -26.91 3.93 6.27
N SER A 362 -27.97 3.87 5.46
CA SER A 362 -28.62 2.60 5.09
C SER A 362 -27.64 1.63 4.42
N GLN A 363 -26.82 2.10 3.48
CA GLN A 363 -25.85 1.25 2.79
C GLN A 363 -24.72 0.76 3.70
N ARG A 364 -24.25 1.59 4.64
CA ARG A 364 -23.25 1.16 5.62
C ARG A 364 -23.79 0.11 6.59
N LEU A 365 -25.04 0.24 7.03
CA LEU A 365 -25.70 -0.80 7.85
C LEU A 365 -25.81 -2.13 7.09
N GLU A 366 -26.21 -2.09 5.81
CA GLU A 366 -26.29 -3.27 4.95
C GLU A 366 -24.90 -3.92 4.76
N GLN A 367 -23.91 -3.12 4.38
CA GLN A 367 -22.53 -3.56 4.19
C GLN A 367 -21.95 -4.24 5.45
N LEU A 368 -22.11 -3.64 6.63
CA LEU A 368 -21.61 -4.21 7.88
C LEU A 368 -22.39 -5.46 8.31
N SER A 369 -23.67 -5.55 7.96
CA SER A 369 -24.48 -6.74 8.22
C SER A 369 -24.10 -7.93 7.35
N ASP A 370 -23.54 -7.68 6.16
CA ASP A 370 -23.04 -8.72 5.25
C ASP A 370 -21.67 -9.26 5.71
N THR A 371 -20.82 -8.40 6.28
CA THR A 371 -19.45 -8.78 6.68
C THR A 371 -19.37 -9.30 8.11
N ASN A 372 -20.14 -8.73 9.04
CA ASN A 372 -20.09 -9.08 10.46
C ASN A 372 -21.37 -9.78 10.93
N PRO A 373 -21.32 -11.09 11.24
CA PRO A 373 -22.50 -11.84 11.69
C PRO A 373 -23.05 -11.33 13.03
N GLN A 374 -22.18 -10.90 13.96
CA GLN A 374 -22.61 -10.36 15.25
C GLN A 374 -23.39 -9.05 15.07
N PHE A 375 -22.91 -8.20 14.17
CA PHE A 375 -23.60 -6.97 13.81
C PHE A 375 -24.95 -7.27 13.15
N SER A 376 -24.99 -8.25 12.23
CA SER A 376 -26.21 -8.71 11.57
C SER A 376 -27.26 -9.16 12.59
N ASP A 377 -26.86 -9.95 13.58
CA ASP A 377 -27.76 -10.45 14.62
C ASP A 377 -28.25 -9.33 15.53
N LEU A 378 -27.37 -8.41 15.93
CA LEU A 378 -27.75 -7.24 16.73
C LEU A 378 -28.75 -6.33 15.97
N LEU A 379 -28.52 -6.10 14.68
CA LEU A 379 -29.41 -5.32 13.83
C LEU A 379 -30.78 -6.01 13.69
N LYS A 380 -30.81 -7.33 13.46
CA LYS A 380 -32.05 -8.12 13.43
C LYS A 380 -32.81 -8.06 14.76
N GLN A 381 -32.13 -8.19 15.89
CA GLN A 381 -32.74 -8.07 17.21
C GLN A 381 -33.41 -6.69 17.40
N VAL A 382 -32.71 -5.61 17.03
CA VAL A 382 -33.26 -4.24 17.14
C VAL A 382 -34.49 -4.05 16.24
N LEU A 383 -34.49 -4.65 15.05
CA LEU A 383 -35.62 -4.61 14.12
C LEU A 383 -36.81 -5.48 14.59
N MET A 384 -36.56 -6.56 15.33
CA MET A 384 -37.59 -7.50 15.79
C MET A 384 -38.22 -7.14 17.14
N GLU A 385 -37.44 -6.66 18.11
CA GLU A 385 -37.87 -6.56 19.53
C GLU A 385 -38.80 -5.39 19.87
N ASN A 386 -38.81 -4.30 19.11
CA ASN A 386 -39.55 -3.10 19.53
C ASN A 386 -40.92 -3.04 18.84
N GLU A 387 -41.95 -3.64 19.44
CA GLU A 387 -43.36 -3.48 19.01
C GLU A 387 -43.83 -2.01 18.96
N SER A 388 -43.26 -1.13 19.80
CA SER A 388 -43.51 0.32 19.76
C SER A 388 -42.89 0.98 18.53
N MET A 389 -41.68 0.58 18.17
CA MET A 389 -40.99 1.09 16.99
C MET A 389 -41.65 0.60 15.70
N ARG A 390 -42.15 -0.64 15.65
CA ARG A 390 -42.99 -1.14 14.54
C ARG A 390 -44.29 -0.35 14.34
N ARG A 391 -44.82 0.24 15.43
CA ARG A 391 -46.03 1.07 15.39
C ARG A 391 -45.75 2.51 14.95
N ASP A 392 -44.64 3.09 15.41
CA ASP A 392 -44.29 4.49 15.16
C ASP A 392 -43.41 4.69 13.91
N ILE A 393 -42.72 3.64 13.44
CA ILE A 393 -41.76 3.68 12.34
C ILE A 393 -42.17 2.70 11.25
N ASN A 394 -42.53 3.22 10.08
CA ASN A 394 -42.68 2.39 8.90
C ASN A 394 -41.29 1.97 8.39
N ILE A 395 -40.85 0.78 8.81
CA ILE A 395 -39.55 0.21 8.46
C ILE A 395 -39.36 0.16 6.93
N TYR A 396 -40.41 -0.09 6.15
CA TYR A 396 -40.32 -0.08 4.70
C TYR A 396 -39.97 1.32 4.17
N ASN A 397 -40.53 2.38 4.75
CA ASN A 397 -40.19 3.75 4.38
C ASN A 397 -38.74 4.10 4.77
N ALA A 398 -38.28 3.63 5.93
CA ALA A 398 -36.92 3.89 6.43
C ALA A 398 -35.81 3.25 5.58
N PHE A 399 -36.10 2.17 4.86
CA PHE A 399 -35.14 1.50 3.97
C PHE A 399 -35.37 1.82 2.48
N ILE A 400 -36.52 2.41 2.11
CA ILE A 400 -36.79 2.94 0.77
C ILE A 400 -36.35 4.41 0.74
N GLU A 401 -35.05 4.62 0.85
CA GLU A 401 -34.48 5.96 0.79
C GLU A 401 -34.22 6.39 -0.66
N LYS A 402 -34.64 7.62 -0.98
CA LYS A 402 -34.20 8.32 -2.20
C LYS A 402 -32.70 8.57 -2.05
N GLY A 403 -31.92 8.25 -3.08
CA GLY A 403 -30.50 8.54 -3.09
C GLY A 403 -29.70 7.60 -3.99
N LEU A 404 -28.45 7.94 -4.19
CA LEU A 404 -27.50 7.24 -5.06
C LEU A 404 -26.27 6.73 -4.32
N SER A 405 -25.99 7.24 -3.12
CA SER A 405 -24.84 6.84 -2.31
C SER A 405 -24.77 5.31 -2.13
N THR A 406 -23.57 4.76 -2.13
CA THR A 406 -23.32 3.30 -2.09
C THR A 406 -22.24 2.93 -1.10
N ALA A 407 -22.34 1.73 -0.54
CA ALA A 407 -21.28 1.14 0.25
C ALA A 407 -21.35 -0.38 0.14
N PHE A 408 -20.23 -1.05 -0.15
CA PHE A 408 -20.20 -2.50 -0.26
C PHE A 408 -18.81 -3.09 -0.05
N THR A 409 -18.78 -4.38 0.29
CA THR A 409 -17.55 -5.18 0.41
C THR A 409 -17.62 -6.41 -0.49
N ARG A 410 -16.57 -6.68 -1.26
CA ARG A 410 -16.48 -7.84 -2.17
C ARG A 410 -15.14 -8.55 -2.04
N ASN A 411 -15.18 -9.87 -1.81
CA ASN A 411 -13.95 -10.64 -1.65
C ASN A 411 -13.38 -11.01 -3.02
N PHE A 412 -12.15 -10.58 -3.29
CA PHE A 412 -11.41 -10.95 -4.49
C PHE A 412 -10.48 -12.15 -4.24
N LEU A 413 -10.09 -12.37 -2.98
CA LEU A 413 -9.26 -13.49 -2.55
C LEU A 413 -9.87 -14.16 -1.31
N LYS A 414 -9.97 -15.49 -1.33
CA LYS A 414 -10.29 -16.32 -0.16
C LYS A 414 -9.29 -17.47 -0.10
N SER A 415 -8.50 -17.53 0.98
CA SER A 415 -7.55 -18.60 1.28
C SER A 415 -7.79 -19.11 2.70
N ILE A 416 -7.14 -20.21 3.06
CA ILE A 416 -7.23 -20.80 4.40
C ILE A 416 -6.69 -19.82 5.45
N ASP A 417 -5.59 -19.14 5.12
CA ASP A 417 -4.86 -18.28 6.05
C ASP A 417 -5.01 -16.78 5.77
N SER A 418 -5.54 -16.40 4.60
CA SER A 418 -5.65 -14.99 4.19
C SER A 418 -6.85 -14.71 3.30
N ASN A 419 -7.51 -13.58 3.56
CA ASN A 419 -8.58 -13.06 2.72
C ASN A 419 -8.18 -11.72 2.12
N GLY A 420 -8.76 -11.40 0.98
CA GLY A 420 -8.63 -10.10 0.34
C GLY A 420 -10.00 -9.59 -0.08
N SER A 421 -10.30 -8.36 0.31
CA SER A 421 -11.59 -7.71 0.13
C SER A 421 -11.41 -6.33 -0.53
N LEU A 422 -12.29 -6.01 -1.48
CA LEU A 422 -12.47 -4.66 -2.01
C LEU A 422 -13.59 -4.02 -1.21
N VAL A 423 -13.26 -2.98 -0.48
CA VAL A 423 -14.21 -2.18 0.31
C VAL A 423 -14.39 -0.87 -0.43
N THR A 424 -15.62 -0.47 -0.71
CA THR A 424 -15.84 0.84 -1.33
C THR A 424 -17.04 1.54 -0.73
N VAL A 425 -16.92 2.86 -0.68
CA VAL A 425 -17.93 3.75 -0.16
C VAL A 425 -17.97 4.98 -1.06
N GLN A 426 -19.15 5.29 -1.59
CA GLN A 426 -19.38 6.43 -2.48
C GLN A 426 -20.49 7.32 -1.90
N GLU A 427 -20.10 8.52 -1.54
CA GLU A 427 -20.95 9.63 -1.13
C GLU A 427 -21.33 10.46 -2.37
N ILE A 428 -22.62 10.60 -2.58
CA ILE A 428 -23.19 11.41 -3.66
C ILE A 428 -23.89 12.63 -3.05
N GLN A 429 -23.82 13.76 -3.74
CA GLN A 429 -24.54 14.99 -3.39
C GLN A 429 -25.14 15.57 -4.67
N SER A 430 -26.44 15.90 -4.64
CA SER A 430 -27.17 16.48 -5.77
C SER A 430 -26.98 15.72 -7.10
N GLY A 431 -26.93 14.39 -7.04
CA GLY A 431 -26.77 13.51 -8.20
C GLY A 431 -25.34 13.31 -8.71
N LEU A 432 -24.34 13.97 -8.11
CA LEU A 432 -22.93 13.86 -8.47
C LEU A 432 -22.10 13.24 -7.34
N MET A 433 -21.01 12.56 -7.71
CA MET A 433 -20.07 12.02 -6.73
C MET A 433 -19.41 13.19 -5.99
N LYS A 434 -19.60 13.26 -4.67
CA LYS A 434 -18.87 14.19 -3.79
C LYS A 434 -17.57 13.57 -3.34
N ARG A 435 -17.62 12.32 -2.89
CA ARG A 435 -16.47 11.57 -2.39
C ARG A 435 -16.66 10.08 -2.66
N GLY A 436 -15.66 9.40 -3.18
CA GLY A 436 -15.66 7.96 -3.37
C GLY A 436 -14.34 7.37 -2.93
N ILE A 437 -14.35 6.28 -2.17
CA ILE A 437 -13.14 5.58 -1.73
C ILE A 437 -13.24 4.11 -2.14
N VAL A 438 -12.11 3.56 -2.59
CA VAL A 438 -11.92 2.14 -2.88
C VAL A 438 -10.67 1.67 -2.14
N ASP A 439 -10.86 0.77 -1.18
CA ASP A 439 -9.81 0.17 -0.38
C ASP A 439 -9.57 -1.28 -0.82
N VAL A 440 -8.29 -1.61 -1.00
CA VAL A 440 -7.82 -2.98 -1.20
C VAL A 440 -7.31 -3.48 0.15
N VAL A 441 -8.16 -4.25 0.83
CA VAL A 441 -7.93 -4.73 2.18
C VAL A 441 -7.43 -6.17 2.14
N PHE A 442 -6.43 -6.46 2.97
CA PHE A 442 -5.96 -7.81 3.26
C PHE A 442 -6.20 -8.15 4.73
N GLU A 443 -6.71 -9.36 4.96
CA GLU A 443 -7.08 -9.87 6.27
C GLU A 443 -6.32 -11.16 6.53
N VAL A 444 -5.63 -11.24 7.66
CA VAL A 444 -4.91 -12.43 8.16
C VAL A 444 -5.23 -12.60 9.64
N GLY A 445 -6.03 -13.62 9.98
CA GLY A 445 -6.53 -13.79 11.35
C GLY A 445 -7.33 -12.57 11.80
N ASP A 446 -6.92 -11.96 12.91
CA ASP A 446 -7.55 -10.74 13.46
C ASP A 446 -6.93 -9.44 12.93
N HIS A 447 -5.91 -9.53 12.06
CA HIS A 447 -5.25 -8.38 11.48
C HIS A 447 -5.85 -8.04 10.12
N GLU A 448 -6.36 -6.82 10.00
CA GLU A 448 -6.92 -6.24 8.78
C GLU A 448 -6.15 -4.97 8.45
N GLU A 449 -5.65 -4.85 7.22
CA GLU A 449 -4.97 -3.65 6.76
C GLU A 449 -5.29 -3.33 5.30
N ALA A 450 -5.62 -2.06 5.04
CA ALA A 450 -5.74 -1.53 3.69
C ALA A 450 -4.33 -1.29 3.11
N LEU A 451 -3.93 -2.12 2.15
CA LEU A 451 -2.63 -1.96 1.49
C LEU A 451 -2.62 -0.73 0.58
N PHE A 452 -3.77 -0.44 -0.03
CA PHE A 452 -3.97 0.66 -0.95
C PHE A 452 -5.38 1.20 -0.82
N SER A 453 -5.50 2.53 -0.81
CA SER A 453 -6.76 3.25 -0.85
C SER A 453 -6.70 4.29 -1.96
N LEU A 454 -7.70 4.27 -2.83
CA LEU A 454 -7.93 5.29 -3.85
C LEU A 454 -9.20 6.05 -3.50
N GLY A 455 -9.06 7.33 -3.21
CA GLY A 455 -10.18 8.24 -3.06
C GLY A 455 -10.28 9.21 -4.22
N LEU A 456 -11.51 9.52 -4.63
CA LEU A 456 -11.85 10.61 -5.53
C LEU A 456 -12.74 11.59 -4.77
N PHE A 457 -12.56 12.88 -5.00
CA PHE A 457 -13.42 13.91 -4.45
C PHE A 457 -13.75 14.94 -5.52
N ALA A 458 -14.95 15.49 -5.44
CA ALA A 458 -15.38 16.60 -6.26
C ALA A 458 -16.33 17.53 -5.50
N GLY A 459 -16.25 18.82 -5.82
CA GLY A 459 -17.09 19.89 -5.29
C GLY A 459 -17.45 20.88 -6.39
N GLY A 460 -18.55 21.61 -6.24
CA GLY A 460 -18.96 22.65 -7.20
C GLY A 460 -19.28 22.19 -8.62
N LEU A 461 -19.50 20.89 -8.86
CA LEU A 461 -19.81 20.35 -10.21
C LEU A 461 -21.31 20.36 -10.54
N SER A 462 -22.18 20.63 -9.57
CA SER A 462 -23.64 20.67 -9.76
C SER A 462 -24.06 21.66 -10.85
N SER A 463 -23.37 22.79 -10.95
CA SER A 463 -23.62 23.83 -11.96
C SER A 463 -23.48 23.35 -13.40
N PHE A 464 -22.74 22.27 -13.66
CA PHE A 464 -22.54 21.70 -15.00
C PHE A 464 -23.58 20.67 -15.39
N VAL A 465 -24.27 20.08 -14.41
CA VAL A 465 -25.13 18.91 -14.61
C VAL A 465 -26.61 19.23 -14.37
N SER A 466 -26.94 20.25 -13.58
CA SER A 466 -28.33 20.63 -13.34
C SER A 466 -28.84 21.67 -14.35
N SER A 467 -29.87 21.29 -15.11
CA SER A 467 -30.82 22.19 -15.78
C SER A 467 -32.14 22.35 -15.01
N SER A 468 -32.25 21.75 -13.81
CA SER A 468 -33.46 21.75 -12.99
C SER A 468 -33.42 22.82 -11.90
N GLN A 469 -34.40 23.74 -11.94
CA GLN A 469 -34.55 24.94 -11.11
C GLN A 469 -35.01 24.71 -9.65
N ASP A 470 -34.99 23.48 -9.13
CA ASP A 470 -35.74 23.13 -7.89
C ASP A 470 -34.90 22.94 -6.60
N GLU A 471 -33.64 23.36 -6.56
CA GLU A 471 -32.86 23.39 -5.30
C GLU A 471 -32.27 24.80 -5.07
N GLU A 472 -33.12 25.78 -4.77
CA GLU A 472 -32.73 27.17 -4.42
C GLU A 472 -32.17 27.32 -2.99
N ASP A 473 -32.11 26.28 -2.17
CA ASP A 473 -31.69 26.42 -0.76
C ASP A 473 -30.35 25.72 -0.46
N ASN A 474 -29.28 26.52 -0.52
CA ASN A 474 -27.90 26.25 -0.06
C ASN A 474 -26.97 25.48 -1.02
N ALA A 475 -26.93 25.86 -2.29
CA ALA A 475 -25.69 25.70 -3.04
C ALA A 475 -24.72 26.79 -2.58
N ASP A 476 -23.87 26.48 -1.60
CA ASP A 476 -22.64 27.26 -1.44
C ASP A 476 -21.97 27.31 -2.83
N GLU A 477 -21.62 28.50 -3.31
CA GLU A 477 -20.87 28.71 -4.55
C GLU A 477 -19.44 28.14 -4.38
N GLU A 478 -19.34 26.83 -4.23
CA GLU A 478 -18.06 26.11 -4.21
C GLU A 478 -17.50 26.11 -5.64
N ALA A 479 -16.24 26.50 -5.76
CA ALA A 479 -15.54 26.41 -7.03
C ALA A 479 -15.49 24.95 -7.50
N ALA A 480 -15.82 24.73 -8.77
CA ALA A 480 -15.75 23.44 -9.43
C ALA A 480 -14.35 22.83 -9.28
N THR A 481 -14.22 21.83 -8.41
CA THR A 481 -12.93 21.22 -8.05
C THR A 481 -13.08 19.73 -8.09
N ALA A 482 -12.09 19.02 -8.64
CA ALA A 482 -12.00 17.58 -8.48
C ALA A 482 -10.56 17.14 -8.27
N GLY A 483 -10.40 16.04 -7.57
CA GLY A 483 -9.09 15.49 -7.30
C GLY A 483 -9.15 14.06 -6.80
N MET A 484 -7.97 13.57 -6.47
CA MET A 484 -7.71 12.22 -6.04
C MET A 484 -6.85 12.23 -4.80
N GLU A 485 -7.16 11.34 -3.88
CA GLU A 485 -6.40 11.06 -2.68
C GLU A 485 -5.92 9.62 -2.70
N ILE A 486 -4.69 9.40 -2.26
CA ILE A 486 -4.07 8.08 -2.28
C ILE A 486 -3.52 7.80 -0.90
N ASP A 487 -3.87 6.64 -0.34
CA ASP A 487 -3.15 6.07 0.78
C ASP A 487 -2.47 4.78 0.36
N PHE A 488 -1.21 4.63 0.77
CA PHE A 488 -0.41 3.46 0.46
C PHE A 488 0.23 2.96 1.75
N LEU A 489 -0.01 1.70 2.14
CA LEU A 489 0.44 1.12 3.42
C LEU A 489 0.10 2.01 4.64
N GLY A 490 -1.10 2.57 4.61
CA GLY A 490 -1.60 3.46 5.64
C GLY A 490 -0.94 4.84 5.71
N VAL A 491 -0.07 5.18 4.76
CA VAL A 491 0.51 6.52 4.62
C VAL A 491 -0.31 7.31 3.59
N GLY A 492 -0.89 8.42 4.03
CA GLY A 492 -1.61 9.32 3.14
C GLY A 492 -0.66 10.25 2.40
N ILE A 493 -0.75 10.22 1.08
CA ILE A 493 0.01 11.09 0.18
C ILE A 493 -0.78 12.39 -0.01
N ARG A 494 -0.07 13.47 -0.37
CA ARG A 494 -0.70 14.75 -0.71
C ARG A 494 -1.77 14.51 -1.80
N PRO A 495 -3.01 15.02 -1.63
CA PRO A 495 -4.04 14.93 -2.66
C PRO A 495 -3.61 15.59 -3.97
N PHE A 496 -3.94 14.94 -5.08
CA PHE A 496 -3.76 15.46 -6.44
C PHE A 496 -5.03 16.17 -6.88
N VAL A 497 -4.97 17.49 -7.03
CA VAL A 497 -6.08 18.27 -7.59
C VAL A 497 -5.94 18.24 -9.11
N PHE A 498 -6.98 17.78 -9.81
CA PHE A 498 -7.00 17.73 -11.27
C PHE A 498 -7.30 19.09 -11.88
N PHE A 499 -8.20 19.83 -11.25
CA PHE A 499 -8.54 21.21 -11.61
C PHE A 499 -9.16 21.90 -10.41
N SER A 500 -8.98 23.22 -10.33
CA SER A 500 -9.58 24.11 -9.36
C SER A 500 -10.22 25.30 -10.10
N GLY A 501 -11.54 25.28 -10.19
CA GLY A 501 -12.34 26.27 -10.90
C GLY A 501 -12.67 25.86 -12.34
N GLN A 502 -13.69 26.51 -12.88
CA GLN A 502 -14.27 26.18 -14.19
C GLN A 502 -13.31 26.45 -15.35
N GLY A 503 -12.45 27.49 -15.25
CA GLY A 503 -11.52 27.85 -16.32
C GLY A 503 -10.44 26.80 -16.58
N GLU A 504 -9.87 26.23 -15.51
CA GLU A 504 -8.87 25.16 -15.60
C GLU A 504 -9.48 23.86 -16.14
N LEU A 505 -10.67 23.49 -15.65
CA LEU A 505 -11.43 22.36 -16.17
C LEU A 505 -11.66 22.47 -17.68
N MET A 506 -12.18 23.62 -18.14
CA MET A 506 -12.42 23.83 -19.57
C MET A 506 -11.10 23.83 -20.35
N GLY A 507 -10.02 24.39 -19.79
CA GLY A 507 -8.68 24.30 -20.37
C GLY A 507 -8.22 22.85 -20.62
N HIS A 508 -8.44 21.95 -19.66
CA HIS A 508 -8.14 20.52 -19.82
C HIS A 508 -9.01 19.85 -20.88
N VAL A 509 -10.30 20.16 -20.91
CA VAL A 509 -11.25 19.63 -21.92
C VAL A 509 -10.85 20.06 -23.34
N TRP A 510 -10.53 21.34 -23.55
CA TRP A 510 -10.16 21.86 -24.87
C TRP A 510 -8.77 21.40 -25.34
N SER A 511 -7.84 21.24 -24.41
CA SER A 511 -6.48 20.76 -24.72
C SER A 511 -6.40 19.24 -24.92
N GLY A 512 -7.42 18.49 -24.49
CA GLY A 512 -7.43 17.03 -24.56
C GLY A 512 -6.31 16.38 -23.73
N THR A 513 -5.82 17.06 -22.69
CA THR A 513 -4.65 16.65 -21.88
C THR A 513 -4.79 15.28 -21.21
N ALA A 514 -6.01 14.80 -21.00
CA ALA A 514 -6.29 13.48 -20.43
C ALA A 514 -6.74 12.43 -21.46
N SER A 515 -6.74 12.75 -22.76
CA SER A 515 -7.23 11.83 -23.81
C SER A 515 -6.34 10.60 -23.99
N GLU A 516 -5.05 10.71 -23.66
CA GLU A 516 -4.09 9.62 -23.63
C GLU A 516 -3.84 9.11 -22.21
N ARG A 517 -3.45 7.83 -22.12
CA ARG A 517 -3.13 7.18 -20.84
C ARG A 517 -1.98 7.90 -20.15
N THR A 518 -2.28 8.57 -19.05
CA THR A 518 -1.32 9.34 -18.27
C THR A 518 -1.11 8.71 -16.90
N PRO A 519 0.14 8.39 -16.49
CA PRO A 519 0.41 7.87 -15.15
C PRO A 519 0.18 8.96 -14.11
N ALA A 520 -0.69 8.69 -13.13
CA ALA A 520 -1.00 9.60 -12.04
C ALA A 520 -0.14 9.33 -10.80
N PHE A 521 0.12 8.06 -10.50
CA PHE A 521 0.95 7.67 -9.36
C PHE A 521 1.73 6.39 -9.65
N GLN A 522 3.04 6.44 -9.47
CA GLN A 522 3.95 5.32 -9.68
C GLN A 522 4.89 5.19 -8.49
N ALA A 523 5.02 3.98 -7.95
CA ALA A 523 5.87 3.75 -6.78
C ALA A 523 6.50 2.36 -6.78
N LEU A 524 7.72 2.28 -6.26
CA LEU A 524 8.37 1.06 -5.82
C LEU A 524 8.55 1.11 -4.31
N ALA A 525 7.92 0.18 -3.59
CA ALA A 525 7.92 0.19 -2.13
C ALA A 525 8.22 -1.20 -1.56
N ALA A 526 8.84 -1.22 -0.38
CA ALA A 526 8.99 -2.43 0.41
C ALA A 526 7.70 -2.65 1.20
N LEU A 527 7.04 -3.80 0.99
CA LEU A 527 5.84 -4.19 1.74
C LEU A 527 6.19 -4.65 3.15
N HIS A 528 7.21 -5.50 3.24
CA HIS A 528 7.64 -6.12 4.49
C HIS A 528 9.13 -6.41 4.44
N ASN A 529 9.80 -6.29 5.57
CA ASN A 529 11.21 -6.65 5.70
C ASN A 529 11.46 -7.11 7.13
N HIS A 530 11.37 -8.42 7.34
CA HIS A 530 11.64 -9.05 8.64
C HIS A 530 12.82 -9.98 8.52
N ARG A 531 13.77 -9.83 9.45
CA ARG A 531 14.93 -10.70 9.55
C ARG A 531 15.21 -10.99 11.01
N GLU A 532 15.25 -12.26 11.35
CA GLU A 532 15.39 -12.71 12.73
C GLU A 532 16.39 -13.87 12.80
N TYR A 533 17.22 -13.84 13.84
CA TYR A 533 18.15 -14.91 14.15
C TYR A 533 17.69 -15.60 15.43
N ILE A 534 17.36 -16.88 15.31
CA ILE A 534 16.85 -17.70 16.40
C ILE A 534 17.96 -18.69 16.80
N PRO A 535 18.54 -18.57 18.00
CA PRO A 535 19.43 -19.59 18.53
C PRO A 535 18.59 -20.82 18.92
N LEU A 536 18.83 -21.96 18.26
CA LEU A 536 18.17 -23.21 18.57
C LEU A 536 18.77 -23.83 19.83
N SER A 537 18.00 -24.68 20.53
CA SER A 537 18.49 -25.44 21.69
C SER A 537 19.69 -26.34 21.38
N SER A 538 19.90 -26.68 20.11
CA SER A 538 21.06 -27.42 19.61
C SER A 538 22.33 -26.56 19.49
N GLY A 539 22.27 -25.26 19.76
CA GLY A 539 23.38 -24.31 19.57
C GLY A 539 23.55 -23.79 18.14
N VAL A 540 22.71 -24.24 17.20
CA VAL A 540 22.73 -23.80 15.80
C VAL A 540 21.87 -22.55 15.65
N ILE A 541 22.31 -21.60 14.83
CA ILE A 541 21.54 -20.39 14.53
C ILE A 541 20.66 -20.63 13.31
N ALA A 542 19.35 -20.50 13.49
CA ALA A 542 18.39 -20.43 12.41
C ALA A 542 18.13 -18.96 12.04
N GLU A 543 18.33 -18.63 10.77
CA GLU A 543 17.99 -17.32 10.22
C GLU A 543 16.63 -17.43 9.52
N ILE A 544 15.68 -16.58 9.90
CA ILE A 544 14.41 -16.40 9.21
C ILE A 544 14.46 -15.03 8.53
N ASP A 545 14.21 -14.99 7.23
CA ASP A 545 14.22 -13.78 6.43
C ASP A 545 12.97 -13.75 5.54
N VAL A 546 12.19 -12.69 5.61
CA VAL A 546 10.98 -12.47 4.80
C VAL A 546 10.97 -11.04 4.29
N GLN A 547 10.99 -10.91 2.97
CA GLN A 547 11.05 -9.64 2.25
C GLN A 547 9.92 -9.58 1.24
N GLY A 548 9.22 -8.46 1.24
CA GLY A 548 8.13 -8.17 0.31
C GLY A 548 8.40 -6.85 -0.41
N ALA A 549 8.11 -6.82 -1.71
CA ALA A 549 8.10 -5.59 -2.47
C ALA A 549 6.89 -5.52 -3.38
N THR A 550 6.52 -4.29 -3.69
CA THR A 550 5.44 -3.96 -4.60
C THR A 550 5.91 -2.90 -5.60
N SER A 551 5.54 -3.10 -6.85
CA SER A 551 5.62 -2.11 -7.91
C SER A 551 4.22 -1.70 -8.28
N PHE A 552 3.95 -0.40 -8.30
CA PHE A 552 2.61 0.13 -8.46
C PHE A 552 2.57 1.15 -9.59
N ASP A 553 1.56 1.06 -10.45
CA ASP A 553 1.29 1.98 -11.55
C ASP A 553 -0.23 2.26 -11.62
N LEU A 554 -0.62 3.47 -11.26
CA LEU A 554 -1.96 4.01 -11.43
C LEU A 554 -1.94 5.01 -12.57
N ALA A 555 -2.76 4.77 -13.58
CA ALA A 555 -2.89 5.64 -14.74
C ALA A 555 -4.35 5.84 -15.11
N GLY A 556 -4.66 7.00 -15.68
CA GLY A 556 -5.99 7.36 -16.13
C GLY A 556 -5.99 7.86 -17.57
N GLN A 557 -7.15 7.74 -18.21
CA GLN A 557 -7.50 8.44 -19.44
C GLN A 557 -8.97 8.88 -19.37
N ILE A 558 -9.25 10.04 -19.94
CA ILE A 558 -10.58 10.63 -20.04
C ILE A 558 -10.74 11.18 -21.45
N GLN A 559 -11.76 10.68 -22.14
CA GLN A 559 -12.20 11.18 -23.44
C GLN A 559 -13.56 11.84 -23.24
N LEU A 560 -13.68 13.10 -23.63
CA LEU A 560 -14.92 13.85 -23.52
C LEU A 560 -15.26 14.45 -24.89
N SER A 561 -16.50 14.26 -25.33
CA SER A 561 -17.00 14.81 -26.58
C SER A 561 -18.26 15.62 -26.31
N LEU A 562 -18.15 16.95 -26.42
CA LEU A 562 -19.30 17.85 -26.30
C LEU A 562 -20.26 17.70 -27.49
N TRP A 563 -19.77 17.34 -28.67
CA TRP A 563 -20.61 17.14 -29.86
C TRP A 563 -21.47 15.88 -29.79
N SER A 564 -20.86 14.75 -29.43
CA SER A 564 -21.61 13.49 -29.25
C SER A 564 -22.25 13.35 -27.87
N ARG A 565 -22.00 14.34 -26.98
CA ARG A 565 -22.56 14.45 -25.64
C ARG A 565 -22.29 13.20 -24.78
N ASN A 566 -21.08 12.67 -24.90
CA ASN A 566 -20.62 11.52 -24.14
C ASN A 566 -19.25 11.78 -23.50
N ALA A 567 -18.96 11.02 -22.45
CA ALA A 567 -17.64 10.96 -21.84
C ALA A 567 -17.29 9.53 -21.47
N GLN A 568 -16.05 9.15 -21.69
CA GLN A 568 -15.50 7.86 -21.32
C GLN A 568 -14.27 8.08 -20.47
N SER A 569 -14.15 7.37 -19.36
CA SER A 569 -12.92 7.33 -18.59
C SER A 569 -12.52 5.89 -18.33
N LEU A 570 -11.22 5.66 -18.31
CA LEU A 570 -10.61 4.41 -17.91
C LEU A 570 -9.50 4.71 -16.91
N VAL A 571 -9.61 4.12 -15.72
CA VAL A 571 -8.57 4.14 -14.70
C VAL A 571 -8.02 2.73 -14.56
N ASP A 572 -6.72 2.60 -14.86
CA ASP A 572 -5.96 1.36 -14.78
C ASP A 572 -5.10 1.38 -13.52
N LEU A 573 -5.27 0.38 -12.67
CA LEU A 573 -4.38 0.08 -11.56
C LEU A 573 -3.65 -1.24 -11.83
N LYS A 574 -2.32 -1.17 -11.88
CA LYS A 574 -1.45 -2.34 -12.02
C LYS A 574 -0.54 -2.42 -10.82
N ALA A 575 -0.46 -3.59 -10.21
CA ALA A 575 0.54 -3.86 -9.19
C ALA A 575 1.33 -5.11 -9.52
N GLY A 576 2.60 -5.13 -9.14
CA GLY A 576 3.48 -6.29 -9.18
C GLY A 576 3.98 -6.57 -7.78
N ILE A 577 3.55 -7.66 -7.19
CA ILE A 577 3.85 -8.03 -5.80
C ILE A 577 4.78 -9.23 -5.79
N VAL A 578 5.85 -9.13 -5.02
CA VAL A 578 6.82 -10.21 -4.79
C VAL A 578 7.05 -10.35 -3.31
N VAL A 579 6.79 -11.54 -2.77
CA VAL A 579 7.15 -11.91 -1.41
C VAL A 579 8.11 -13.08 -1.51
N GLN A 580 9.32 -12.89 -1.01
CA GLN A 580 10.33 -13.93 -0.91
C GLN A 580 10.71 -14.09 0.55
N GLY A 581 10.94 -15.32 0.97
CA GLY A 581 11.42 -15.55 2.31
C GLY A 581 11.94 -16.95 2.47
N GLY A 582 12.44 -17.24 3.65
CA GLY A 582 12.94 -18.56 3.93
C GLY A 582 13.60 -18.68 5.28
N THR A 583 13.97 -19.90 5.58
CA THR A 583 14.73 -20.26 6.76
C THR A 583 16.05 -20.87 6.33
N LYS A 584 17.15 -20.37 6.90
CA LYS A 584 18.50 -20.86 6.67
C LYS A 584 19.05 -21.36 7.99
N VAL A 585 19.49 -22.61 8.01
CA VAL A 585 20.17 -23.22 9.15
C VAL A 585 21.57 -23.55 8.69
N LYS A 586 22.55 -22.87 9.28
CA LYS A 586 23.98 -23.06 8.98
C LYS A 586 24.66 -23.72 10.18
N SER A 587 25.27 -24.87 9.94
CA SER A 587 26.21 -25.54 10.83
C SER A 587 27.52 -25.78 10.08
N ASP A 588 28.59 -26.13 10.80
CA ASP A 588 29.91 -26.35 10.19
C ASP A 588 29.90 -27.49 9.15
N PHE A 589 29.02 -28.48 9.34
CA PHE A 589 28.95 -29.68 8.51
C PHE A 589 27.77 -29.69 7.54
N VAL A 590 26.67 -28.99 7.83
CA VAL A 590 25.46 -28.97 6.99
C VAL A 590 24.89 -27.55 6.88
N GLN A 591 24.58 -27.17 5.64
CA GLN A 591 23.75 -26.01 5.31
C GLN A 591 22.41 -26.50 4.78
N SER A 592 21.34 -26.19 5.51
CA SER A 592 19.96 -26.46 5.09
C SER A 592 19.22 -25.14 4.88
N MET A 593 18.53 -25.03 3.76
CA MET A 593 17.82 -23.82 3.36
C MET A 593 16.48 -24.18 2.76
N ALA A 594 15.42 -23.54 3.26
CA ALA A 594 14.08 -23.62 2.71
C ALA A 594 13.63 -22.21 2.34
N GLU A 595 13.54 -21.92 1.05
CA GLU A 595 13.12 -20.62 0.52
C GLU A 595 11.77 -20.77 -0.18
N PHE A 596 10.91 -19.77 -0.03
CA PHE A 596 9.67 -19.63 -0.78
C PHE A 596 9.66 -18.30 -1.52
N SER A 597 8.95 -18.27 -2.64
CA SER A 597 8.69 -17.07 -3.42
C SER A 597 7.25 -17.11 -3.91
N MET A 598 6.51 -16.06 -3.58
CA MET A 598 5.15 -15.79 -4.03
C MET A 598 5.19 -14.55 -4.91
N THR A 599 4.64 -14.64 -6.12
CA THR A 599 4.57 -13.51 -7.05
C THR A 599 3.17 -13.37 -7.62
N LEU A 600 2.70 -12.13 -7.74
CA LEU A 600 1.35 -11.78 -8.18
C LEU A 600 1.33 -10.48 -8.99
N GLU A 601 0.53 -10.38 -10.06
CA GLU A 601 0.33 -9.14 -10.84
C GLU A 601 -1.16 -8.77 -10.89
N PRO A 602 -1.77 -8.25 -9.82
CA PRO A 602 -3.16 -7.87 -9.90
C PRO A 602 -3.33 -6.62 -10.79
N LYS A 603 -4.35 -6.66 -11.63
CA LYS A 603 -4.84 -5.53 -12.41
C LYS A 603 -6.29 -5.24 -12.02
N LEU A 604 -6.62 -3.97 -11.84
CA LEU A 604 -7.99 -3.49 -11.68
C LEU A 604 -8.23 -2.40 -12.72
N GLU A 605 -9.41 -2.43 -13.32
CA GLU A 605 -9.83 -1.48 -14.35
C GLU A 605 -11.19 -0.91 -13.93
N LEU A 606 -11.25 0.41 -13.81
CA LEU A 606 -12.50 1.14 -13.61
C LEU A 606 -12.82 1.88 -14.91
N ALA A 607 -13.79 1.39 -15.65
CA ALA A 607 -14.34 2.06 -16.82
C ALA A 607 -15.61 2.82 -16.43
N THR A 608 -15.70 4.09 -16.82
CA THR A 608 -16.91 4.88 -16.63
C THR A 608 -17.37 5.45 -17.96
N ASP A 609 -18.61 5.17 -18.32
CA ASP A 609 -19.26 5.64 -19.53
C ASP A 609 -20.41 6.58 -19.13
N VAL A 610 -20.39 7.81 -19.63
CA VAL A 610 -21.37 8.86 -19.35
C VAL A 610 -22.03 9.28 -20.65
N ASP A 611 -23.36 9.24 -20.68
CA ASP A 611 -24.17 9.82 -21.74
C ASP A 611 -25.00 10.98 -21.16
N PHE A 612 -24.81 12.18 -21.72
CA PHE A 612 -25.52 13.41 -21.36
C PHE A 612 -26.25 14.03 -22.56
N SER A 613 -26.58 13.21 -23.57
CA SER A 613 -27.46 13.59 -24.68
C SER A 613 -28.90 13.86 -24.21
N GLY A 614 -29.36 13.14 -23.18
CA GLY A 614 -30.65 13.26 -22.51
C GLY A 614 -30.52 13.31 -20.98
N PRO A 615 -31.40 12.65 -20.18
CA PRO A 615 -31.17 12.52 -18.75
C PRO A 615 -29.86 11.76 -18.51
N VAL A 616 -28.96 12.36 -17.72
CA VAL A 616 -27.59 11.86 -17.55
C VAL A 616 -27.60 10.40 -17.08
N SER A 617 -27.00 9.55 -17.89
CA SER A 617 -26.83 8.12 -17.61
C SER A 617 -25.36 7.83 -17.36
N LEU A 618 -25.04 7.40 -16.15
CA LEU A 618 -23.70 7.05 -15.71
C LEU A 618 -23.61 5.54 -15.50
N CYS A 619 -22.74 4.88 -16.24
CA CYS A 619 -22.39 3.48 -16.03
C CYS A 619 -20.94 3.36 -15.57
N MET A 620 -20.74 2.72 -14.42
CA MET A 620 -19.41 2.36 -13.91
C MET A 620 -19.22 0.85 -13.93
N ARG A 621 -18.07 0.39 -14.41
CA ARG A 621 -17.69 -1.03 -14.45
C ARG A 621 -16.33 -1.20 -13.80
N LEU A 622 -16.31 -1.92 -12.68
CA LEU A 622 -15.09 -2.34 -12.01
C LEU A 622 -14.78 -3.78 -12.41
N SER A 623 -13.76 -3.96 -13.24
CA SER A 623 -13.30 -5.26 -13.71
C SER A 623 -11.92 -5.61 -13.17
N GLN A 624 -11.76 -6.88 -12.82
CA GLN A 624 -10.49 -7.51 -12.53
C GLN A 624 -10.21 -8.52 -13.64
N PRO A 625 -9.17 -8.31 -14.47
CA PRO A 625 -8.73 -9.29 -15.43
C PRO A 625 -8.22 -10.59 -14.78
N GLU A 626 -8.08 -11.64 -15.58
CA GLU A 626 -7.47 -12.88 -15.10
C GLU A 626 -6.05 -12.65 -14.58
N ASN A 627 -5.70 -13.32 -13.49
CA ASN A 627 -4.41 -13.15 -12.83
C ASN A 627 -3.88 -14.51 -12.37
N LEU A 628 -2.56 -14.68 -12.39
CA LEU A 628 -1.91 -15.93 -12.06
C LEU A 628 -0.96 -15.75 -10.87
N ILE A 629 -1.33 -16.36 -9.74
CA ILE A 629 -0.48 -16.43 -8.55
C ILE A 629 0.54 -17.55 -8.77
N LYS A 630 1.83 -17.23 -8.68
CA LYS A 630 2.92 -18.23 -8.73
C LYS A 630 3.50 -18.37 -7.34
N TYR A 631 3.51 -19.60 -6.84
CA TYR A 631 4.15 -19.96 -5.58
C TYR A 631 5.25 -21.00 -5.84
N GLN A 632 6.45 -20.72 -5.38
CA GLN A 632 7.63 -21.55 -5.61
C GLN A 632 8.33 -21.81 -4.29
N VAL A 633 8.61 -23.07 -3.98
CA VAL A 633 9.38 -23.46 -2.80
C VAL A 633 10.61 -24.21 -3.24
N TYR A 634 11.76 -23.77 -2.72
CA TYR A 634 13.07 -24.35 -2.96
C TYR A 634 13.61 -24.87 -1.62
N LYS A 635 13.92 -26.16 -1.58
CA LYS A 635 14.68 -26.75 -0.48
C LYS A 635 16.05 -27.13 -0.99
N VAL A 636 17.09 -26.57 -0.37
CA VAL A 636 18.49 -26.84 -0.69
C VAL A 636 19.19 -27.35 0.55
N GLU A 637 19.78 -28.54 0.45
CA GLU A 637 20.64 -29.11 1.49
C GLU A 637 22.01 -29.37 0.89
N ARG A 638 23.05 -28.92 1.61
CA ARG A 638 24.45 -29.08 1.23
C ARG A 638 25.25 -29.53 2.43
N ILE A 639 26.06 -30.58 2.25
CA ILE A 639 27.02 -31.02 3.26
C ILE A 639 28.38 -30.42 2.90
N THR A 640 28.96 -29.64 3.81
CA THR A 640 30.23 -28.96 3.63
C THR A 640 31.34 -29.98 3.36
N GLY A 641 32.18 -29.77 2.34
CA GLY A 641 33.26 -30.70 1.97
C GLY A 641 32.84 -31.91 1.12
N SER A 642 31.56 -32.13 0.85
CA SER A 642 31.08 -33.21 -0.02
C SER A 642 30.56 -32.70 -1.37
N ARG A 643 30.42 -33.61 -2.35
CA ARG A 643 29.67 -33.34 -3.60
C ARG A 643 28.15 -33.47 -3.41
N HIS A 644 27.68 -33.84 -2.22
CA HIS A 644 26.27 -34.05 -1.95
C HIS A 644 25.51 -32.72 -1.92
N LYS A 645 24.58 -32.56 -2.86
CA LYS A 645 23.68 -31.41 -2.97
C LYS A 645 22.28 -31.90 -3.29
N LEU A 646 21.36 -31.74 -2.36
CA LEU A 646 19.94 -31.99 -2.61
C LEU A 646 19.28 -30.66 -2.95
N ARG A 647 18.57 -30.62 -4.08
CA ARG A 647 17.69 -29.50 -4.44
C ARG A 647 16.31 -30.05 -4.77
N LYS A 648 15.33 -29.77 -3.93
CA LYS A 648 13.92 -30.04 -4.21
C LYS A 648 13.22 -28.73 -4.56
N THR A 649 12.40 -28.75 -5.60
CA THR A 649 11.63 -27.58 -6.01
C THR A 649 10.16 -27.99 -6.16
N ARG A 650 9.26 -27.22 -5.55
CA ARG A 650 7.82 -27.34 -5.76
C ARG A 650 7.32 -26.05 -6.37
N ARG A 651 6.57 -26.13 -7.46
CA ARG A 651 5.94 -24.98 -8.12
C ARG A 651 4.44 -25.18 -8.14
N VAL A 652 3.70 -24.21 -7.65
CA VAL A 652 2.25 -24.17 -7.66
C VAL A 652 1.83 -22.93 -8.43
N ARG A 653 0.83 -23.07 -9.30
CA ARG A 653 0.19 -21.97 -10.00
C ARG A 653 -1.28 -21.99 -9.62
N ILE A 654 -1.79 -20.86 -9.15
CA ILE A 654 -3.20 -20.69 -8.80
C ILE A 654 -3.76 -19.67 -9.77
N ASN A 655 -4.81 -20.05 -10.50
CA ASN A 655 -5.48 -19.16 -11.43
C ASN A 655 -6.58 -18.39 -10.71
N SER A 656 -6.56 -17.07 -10.81
CA SER A 656 -7.64 -16.18 -10.39
C SER A 656 -8.42 -15.77 -11.63
N PRO A 657 -9.67 -16.24 -11.83
CA PRO A 657 -10.44 -15.89 -13.01
C PRO A 657 -10.75 -14.39 -13.03
N GLY A 658 -10.92 -13.85 -14.23
CA GLY A 658 -11.40 -12.48 -14.40
C GLY A 658 -12.83 -12.32 -13.88
N ARG A 659 -13.14 -11.18 -13.30
CA ARG A 659 -14.43 -10.87 -12.68
C ARG A 659 -14.83 -9.42 -12.96
N CYS A 660 -16.14 -9.17 -13.04
CA CYS A 660 -16.71 -7.83 -12.96
C CYS A 660 -17.50 -7.74 -11.65
N TYR A 661 -17.30 -6.66 -10.90
CA TYR A 661 -17.92 -6.48 -9.59
C TYR A 661 -19.26 -5.78 -9.71
N LEU A 662 -20.29 -6.35 -9.08
CA LEU A 662 -21.58 -5.69 -8.93
C LEU A 662 -21.45 -4.54 -7.92
N LEU A 663 -21.55 -3.31 -8.42
CA LEU A 663 -21.47 -2.08 -7.61
C LEU A 663 -22.76 -1.88 -6.80
N ASN A 664 -23.84 -1.43 -7.46
CA ASN A 664 -25.17 -1.37 -6.90
C ASN A 664 -26.22 -1.66 -7.98
N ARG A 665 -27.48 -1.85 -7.55
CA ARG A 665 -28.60 -2.11 -8.47
C ARG A 665 -28.83 -0.97 -9.46
N LYS A 666 -28.74 0.29 -9.00
CA LYS A 666 -29.01 1.47 -9.82
C LYS A 666 -27.96 1.67 -10.93
N ASN A 667 -26.69 1.45 -10.63
CA ASN A 667 -25.61 1.43 -11.62
C ASN A 667 -25.83 0.34 -12.66
N ASN A 668 -26.29 -0.84 -12.26
CA ASN A 668 -26.61 -1.91 -13.21
C ASN A 668 -27.78 -1.54 -14.15
N GLU A 669 -28.79 -0.85 -13.62
CA GLU A 669 -29.89 -0.30 -14.41
C GLU A 669 -29.39 0.79 -15.38
N MET A 670 -28.48 1.68 -14.95
CA MET A 670 -27.87 2.68 -15.83
C MET A 670 -26.96 2.07 -16.89
N CYS A 671 -26.13 1.09 -16.52
CA CYS A 671 -25.31 0.32 -17.45
C CYS A 671 -26.14 -0.40 -18.50
N SER A 672 -27.30 -0.93 -18.09
CA SER A 672 -28.22 -1.56 -19.03
C SER A 672 -28.78 -0.56 -20.05
N LYS A 673 -28.95 0.72 -19.69
CA LYS A 673 -29.36 1.78 -20.63
C LYS A 673 -28.23 2.25 -21.54
N VAL A 674 -27.01 2.33 -21.02
CA VAL A 674 -25.84 2.77 -21.81
C VAL A 674 -25.44 1.73 -22.86
N PHE A 675 -25.65 0.44 -22.56
CA PHE A 675 -25.27 -0.67 -23.45
C PHE A 675 -26.48 -1.42 -24.06
N SER A 676 -27.68 -0.85 -24.00
CA SER A 676 -28.90 -1.45 -24.61
C SER A 676 -28.94 -1.34 -26.12
#